data_AF-A0AB37KLU1-F1
#
_entry.id   AF-A0AB37KLU1-F1
#
_cell.length_a   1.000
_cell.length_b   1.000
_cell.length_c   1.000
_cell.angle_alpha   90.00
_cell.angle_beta   90.00
_cell.angle_gamma   90.00
#
_symmetry.space_group_name_H-M   'P 1'
#
loop_
_entity.id
_entity.type
_entity.pdbx_description
1 polymer ?
#
loop_
_entity_poly.entity_id
_entity_poly.type
_entity_poly.pdbx_seq_one_letter_code
_entity_poly.pdbx_strand_id
1 'polypeptide(L)'
;MSKQDLSVIEQDIEALYLGNLKTVEFDLDLPTSGANGSSITWSSSDERYLESNGKVHVLAYGKGKRDVILTGHFSYGEESLEKEYLVTVLEEENKIKVEKIYPIDVDAQCGKMVNLPTVAIVVTDEHKTISHSVKWDDGDTQCFDKLGDVEVHGVLLDTKIDVVANIHVVEKIENKQEIQERVVEDFNKKDVNLLDGSAFKEAQDRMLEVLLAQDDDQMLYNFRAASGLDTKDAPQMIGWDTPDSKLRGHTTGHYLSALALCYAATGNEKIKEKAVYMIKELAKCQEAFGILGTCHKGFLSAYDETQFDLLEKFTPYPEIWAPYYTLHKIMAGLLDCFEYVGIKEAYNIVDQLGDWVYARLSRLDNKTLKKMWGTYIAGEFGGMNESMAKLYQLSKKSEHLAAAKLFDNDRLFYPMIRKIDAIGGMHANQHIPQVIGAMKIYEAGNDRKYYEIAKYFWNIVTKAHIYAIGGTGETEMFHQPNRIGALLSDNTAESCASYNMLKLTKELFLYEPKASYMDYYERAMQNHILSSLEKRPTGASTYFMPLRPGGRKSFDVENSCCHGTGLENHFRYGDAIYHYGKDCVYVNLFLSSKVTYQGVEIIQHVDETKPQDVHIEVNGKGDFALKIRVPYWCHGEYQVNMNDKIETVSMDKDGYIQIQKQWNNDHVHIVFGISYELEQTPDRPEIMSLRYGPYVLAALSDEQDYLNLALKKDNLSSVMKQKDHTCEFYDEADGLTFVPIHTIDKQAYHVYFKLA
;
A
#
# COMPACT_ATOMS: atom_id res chain seq x y z
N MET A 1 -32.94 38.31 -12.75
CA MET A 1 -31.51 38.61 -12.72
C MET A 1 -31.30 40.11 -12.59
N SER A 2 -30.82 40.55 -11.43
CA SER A 2 -30.45 41.95 -11.23
C SER A 2 -29.12 42.20 -11.92
N LYS A 3 -29.12 42.91 -13.06
CA LYS A 3 -27.88 43.30 -13.76
C LYS A 3 -26.92 44.10 -12.85
N GLN A 4 -27.46 44.71 -11.79
CA GLN A 4 -26.69 45.50 -10.85
C GLN A 4 -25.93 44.61 -9.86
N ASP A 5 -26.51 43.50 -9.41
CA ASP A 5 -25.87 42.59 -8.45
C ASP A 5 -24.73 41.81 -9.11
N LEU A 6 -24.95 41.32 -10.34
CA LEU A 6 -23.88 40.71 -11.15
C LEU A 6 -22.73 41.68 -11.42
N SER A 7 -23.03 42.95 -11.68
CA SER A 7 -21.98 43.95 -11.91
C SER A 7 -21.13 44.20 -10.66
N VAL A 8 -21.67 44.05 -9.44
CA VAL A 8 -20.90 44.15 -8.19
C VAL A 8 -19.95 42.96 -8.07
N ILE A 9 -20.44 41.76 -8.36
CA ILE A 9 -19.65 40.53 -8.33
C ILE A 9 -18.51 40.58 -9.35
N GLU A 10 -18.79 41.00 -10.60
CA GLU A 10 -17.78 41.14 -11.66
C GLU A 10 -16.70 42.16 -11.28
N GLN A 11 -17.08 43.32 -10.71
CA GLN A 11 -16.13 44.34 -10.25
C GLN A 11 -15.26 43.84 -9.10
N ASP A 12 -15.82 43.06 -8.17
CA ASP A 12 -15.05 42.44 -7.08
C ASP A 12 -14.11 41.35 -7.57
N ILE A 13 -14.55 40.55 -8.54
CA ILE A 13 -13.72 39.57 -9.24
C ILE A 13 -12.53 40.24 -9.95
N GLU A 14 -12.75 41.37 -10.61
CA GLU A 14 -11.71 42.12 -11.32
C GLU A 14 -10.75 42.83 -10.36
N ALA A 15 -11.26 43.34 -9.23
CA ALA A 15 -10.47 44.05 -8.23
C ALA A 15 -9.64 43.12 -7.34
N LEU A 16 -10.00 41.84 -7.24
CA LEU A 16 -9.32 40.90 -6.34
C LEU A 16 -7.90 40.56 -6.84
N TYR A 17 -6.92 40.85 -5.98
CA TYR A 17 -5.51 40.52 -6.20
C TYR A 17 -4.96 39.69 -5.03
N LEU A 18 -4.57 38.46 -5.32
CA LEU A 18 -4.03 37.49 -4.35
C LEU A 18 -2.49 37.42 -4.32
N GLY A 19 -1.80 38.39 -4.94
CA GLY A 19 -0.34 38.36 -5.05
C GLY A 19 0.19 37.58 -6.25
N ASN A 20 1.46 37.17 -6.19
CA ASN A 20 2.10 36.36 -7.22
C ASN A 20 1.81 34.88 -7.00
N LEU A 21 0.83 34.37 -7.74
CA LEU A 21 0.40 32.98 -7.64
C LEU A 21 1.32 31.98 -8.36
N LYS A 22 2.37 32.41 -9.06
CA LYS A 22 3.25 31.51 -9.84
C LYS A 22 4.45 30.95 -9.07
N THR A 23 4.69 31.46 -7.87
CA THR A 23 5.85 31.09 -7.04
C THR A 23 5.47 31.24 -5.56
N VAL A 24 4.45 30.51 -5.12
CA VAL A 24 3.91 30.62 -3.76
C VAL A 24 4.72 29.75 -2.82
N GLU A 25 5.20 30.34 -1.74
CA GLU A 25 6.01 29.71 -0.69
C GLU A 25 5.47 30.01 0.73
N PHE A 26 4.32 30.68 0.82
CA PHE A 26 3.74 31.19 2.07
C PHE A 26 2.21 31.21 1.97
N ASP A 27 1.54 31.17 3.12
CA ASP A 27 0.08 31.22 3.23
C ASP A 27 -0.50 32.42 2.48
N LEU A 28 -1.53 32.17 1.67
CA LEU A 28 -2.29 33.18 0.96
C LEU A 28 -3.32 33.82 1.90
N ASP A 29 -3.37 35.15 1.91
CA ASP A 29 -4.44 35.88 2.59
C ASP A 29 -5.68 35.89 1.70
N LEU A 30 -6.64 35.01 2.01
CA LEU A 30 -7.86 34.83 1.23
C LEU A 30 -9.01 35.67 1.80
N PRO A 31 -9.46 36.74 1.11
CA PRO A 31 -10.50 37.60 1.64
C PRO A 31 -11.86 36.91 1.62
N THR A 32 -12.69 37.18 2.63
CA THR A 32 -14.07 36.68 2.72
C THR A 32 -15.10 37.68 2.17
N SER A 33 -14.66 38.85 1.73
CA SER A 33 -15.52 39.89 1.14
C SER A 33 -14.80 40.70 0.07
N GLY A 34 -15.49 41.02 -1.02
CA GLY A 34 -15.01 41.88 -2.09
C GLY A 34 -15.09 43.37 -1.75
N ALA A 35 -14.35 44.21 -2.49
CA ALA A 35 -14.23 45.64 -2.23
C ALA A 35 -15.56 46.43 -2.37
N ASN A 36 -16.50 45.89 -3.15
CA ASN A 36 -17.82 46.45 -3.44
C ASN A 36 -18.93 45.69 -2.70
N GLY A 37 -18.59 44.74 -1.83
CA GLY A 37 -19.50 44.13 -0.87
C GLY A 37 -19.98 42.71 -1.19
N SER A 38 -19.46 42.03 -2.23
CA SER A 38 -19.71 40.60 -2.43
C SER A 38 -19.14 39.76 -1.29
N SER A 39 -19.80 38.66 -0.92
CA SER A 39 -19.27 37.64 -0.02
C SER A 39 -18.45 36.64 -0.83
N ILE A 40 -17.28 36.27 -0.32
CA ILE A 40 -16.36 35.34 -0.99
C ILE A 40 -16.15 34.12 -0.09
N THR A 41 -16.34 32.92 -0.66
CA THR A 41 -15.88 31.65 -0.05
C THR A 41 -14.90 30.97 -0.99
N TRP A 42 -14.03 30.12 -0.45
CA TRP A 42 -12.94 29.52 -1.21
C TRP A 42 -13.03 28.00 -1.18
N SER A 43 -12.60 27.38 -2.28
CA SER A 43 -12.37 25.93 -2.36
C SER A 43 -11.06 25.67 -3.09
N SER A 44 -10.27 24.72 -2.60
CA SER A 44 -9.04 24.27 -3.26
C SER A 44 -9.25 22.94 -3.98
N SER A 45 -8.58 22.76 -5.11
CA SER A 45 -8.52 21.48 -5.84
C SER A 45 -7.60 20.45 -5.19
N ASP A 46 -6.67 20.86 -4.33
CA ASP A 46 -5.79 19.96 -3.60
C ASP A 46 -5.36 20.54 -2.24
N GLU A 47 -6.11 20.21 -1.19
CA GLU A 47 -5.87 20.68 0.18
C GLU A 47 -4.59 20.11 0.81
N ARG A 48 -3.92 19.14 0.16
CA ARG A 48 -2.61 18.64 0.62
C ARG A 48 -1.50 19.69 0.41
N TYR A 49 -1.69 20.64 -0.50
CA TYR A 49 -0.68 21.66 -0.85
C TYR A 49 -1.16 23.09 -0.60
N LEU A 50 -2.45 23.36 -0.74
CA LEU A 50 -3.06 24.65 -0.44
C LEU A 50 -4.46 24.41 0.11
N GLU A 51 -4.66 24.66 1.40
CA GLU A 51 -5.97 24.55 2.05
C GLU A 51 -6.92 25.67 1.58
N SER A 52 -8.25 25.43 1.64
CA SER A 52 -9.26 26.44 1.26
C SER A 52 -9.26 27.69 2.15
N ASN A 53 -8.53 27.67 3.28
CA ASN A 53 -8.31 28.84 4.15
C ASN A 53 -7.07 29.66 3.76
N GLY A 54 -6.33 29.27 2.71
CA GLY A 54 -5.13 29.94 2.23
C GLY A 54 -3.82 29.37 2.76
N LYS A 55 -3.85 28.41 3.69
CA LYS A 55 -2.63 27.81 4.23
C LYS A 55 -1.90 26.96 3.20
N VAL A 56 -0.61 27.22 3.02
CA VAL A 56 0.24 26.58 2.02
C VAL A 56 1.16 25.56 2.68
N HIS A 57 1.17 24.34 2.15
CA HIS A 57 2.09 23.28 2.55
C HIS A 57 3.26 23.24 1.56
N VAL A 58 4.33 23.96 1.89
CA VAL A 58 5.55 24.02 1.06
C VAL A 58 6.14 22.63 0.88
N LEU A 59 6.58 22.33 -0.33
CA LEU A 59 7.09 21.01 -0.68
C LEU A 59 8.53 20.87 -0.22
N ALA A 60 8.85 19.76 0.45
CA ALA A 60 10.25 19.43 0.71
C ALA A 60 11.04 19.34 -0.61
N TYR A 61 12.31 19.76 -0.57
CA TYR A 61 13.23 19.68 -1.72
C TYR A 61 13.21 18.29 -2.39
N GLY A 62 13.16 18.28 -3.72
CA GLY A 62 13.12 17.09 -4.57
C GLY A 62 11.71 16.61 -4.92
N LYS A 63 10.65 17.31 -4.47
CA LYS A 63 9.25 17.01 -4.82
C LYS A 63 8.78 17.77 -6.08
N GLY A 64 9.55 18.74 -6.56
CA GLY A 64 9.18 19.64 -7.65
C GLY A 64 8.10 20.64 -7.23
N LYS A 65 7.65 21.50 -8.16
CA LYS A 65 6.54 22.44 -7.94
C LYS A 65 5.17 21.79 -8.12
N ARG A 66 4.11 22.37 -7.55
CA ARG A 66 2.71 21.96 -7.73
C ARG A 66 1.85 23.10 -8.19
N ASP A 67 1.00 22.85 -9.16
CA ASP A 67 -0.04 23.80 -9.56
C ASP A 67 -1.36 23.34 -8.92
N VAL A 68 -1.98 24.20 -8.11
CA VAL A 68 -3.26 24.01 -7.42
C VAL A 68 -4.25 25.04 -7.96
N ILE A 69 -5.43 24.60 -8.37
CA ILE A 69 -6.54 25.49 -8.70
C ILE A 69 -7.23 25.89 -7.41
N LEU A 70 -7.26 27.19 -7.13
CA LEU A 70 -8.02 27.80 -6.05
C LEU A 70 -9.24 28.52 -6.64
N THR A 71 -10.44 28.15 -6.22
CA THR A 71 -11.69 28.72 -6.75
C THR A 71 -12.31 29.66 -5.72
N GLY A 72 -12.50 30.92 -6.11
CA GLY A 72 -13.26 31.90 -5.35
C GLY A 72 -14.73 31.89 -5.79
N HIS A 73 -15.62 31.68 -4.84
CA HIS A 73 -17.07 31.69 -4.99
C HIS A 73 -17.61 33.04 -4.49
N PHE A 74 -18.05 33.89 -5.40
CA PHE A 74 -18.49 35.25 -5.11
C PHE A 74 -20.01 35.32 -5.14
N SER A 75 -20.62 35.97 -4.15
CA SER A 75 -22.07 36.12 -4.05
C SER A 75 -22.46 37.53 -3.62
N TYR A 76 -23.52 38.08 -4.23
CA TYR A 76 -24.10 39.36 -3.85
C TYR A 76 -25.60 39.35 -4.19
N GLY A 77 -26.45 39.58 -3.19
CA GLY A 77 -27.91 39.42 -3.36
C GLY A 77 -28.31 37.97 -3.61
N GLU A 78 -29.05 37.71 -4.69
CA GLU A 78 -29.45 36.37 -5.14
C GLU A 78 -28.53 35.80 -6.25
N GLU A 79 -27.47 36.53 -6.64
CA GLU A 79 -26.58 36.16 -7.75
C GLU A 79 -25.23 35.62 -7.22
N SER A 80 -24.59 34.74 -7.99
CA SER A 80 -23.26 34.19 -7.68
C SER A 80 -22.43 33.91 -8.93
N LEU A 81 -21.10 34.02 -8.82
CA LEU A 81 -20.13 33.67 -9.87
C LEU A 81 -18.89 33.01 -9.24
N GLU A 82 -18.19 32.22 -10.04
CA GLU A 82 -16.94 31.56 -9.65
C GLU A 82 -15.77 32.09 -10.48
N LYS A 83 -14.58 32.13 -9.88
CA LYS A 83 -13.33 32.39 -10.59
C LYS A 83 -12.21 31.49 -10.07
N GLU A 84 -11.53 30.85 -11.01
CA GLU A 84 -10.38 29.99 -10.76
C GLU A 84 -9.06 30.77 -10.81
N TYR A 85 -8.16 30.42 -9.90
CA TYR A 85 -6.82 30.95 -9.78
C TYR A 85 -5.82 29.78 -9.79
N LEU A 86 -4.93 29.75 -10.78
CA LEU A 86 -3.83 28.77 -10.82
C LEU A 86 -2.72 29.21 -9.87
N VAL A 87 -2.47 28.42 -8.83
CA VAL A 87 -1.47 28.67 -7.80
C VAL A 87 -0.34 27.64 -7.90
N THR A 88 0.86 28.09 -8.25
CA THR A 88 2.07 27.27 -8.26
C THR A 88 2.78 27.36 -6.90
N VAL A 89 2.67 26.30 -6.09
CA VAL A 89 3.43 26.10 -4.86
C VAL A 89 4.83 25.57 -5.21
N LEU A 90 5.89 26.24 -4.75
CA LEU A 90 7.27 25.82 -4.96
C LEU A 90 7.76 24.83 -3.90
N GLU A 91 8.83 24.11 -4.23
CA GLU A 91 9.59 23.36 -3.24
C GLU A 91 10.64 24.24 -2.55
N GLU A 92 11.05 23.82 -1.36
CA GLU A 92 12.15 24.44 -0.64
C GLU A 92 13.47 24.33 -1.41
N GLU A 93 14.29 25.39 -1.37
CA GLU A 93 15.69 25.31 -1.79
C GLU A 93 16.44 24.26 -0.95
N ASN A 94 17.35 23.50 -1.58
CA ASN A 94 18.18 22.54 -0.85
C ASN A 94 19.13 23.25 0.13
N LYS A 95 18.71 23.33 1.39
CA LYS A 95 19.50 23.88 2.50
C LYS A 95 20.01 22.77 3.42
N ILE A 96 20.14 21.55 2.90
CA ILE A 96 20.54 20.41 3.71
C ILE A 96 21.89 20.67 4.38
N LYS A 97 21.90 20.48 5.70
CA LYS A 97 23.11 20.44 6.50
C LYS A 97 23.31 19.01 6.93
N VAL A 98 24.47 18.48 6.60
CA VAL A 98 24.82 17.08 6.85
C VAL A 98 25.76 17.02 8.04
N GLU A 99 25.34 16.28 9.06
CA GLU A 99 26.17 15.94 10.22
C GLU A 99 27.10 14.77 9.86
N LYS A 100 26.58 13.77 9.15
CA LYS A 100 27.28 12.53 8.84
C LYS A 100 26.82 11.92 7.53
N ILE A 101 27.76 11.34 6.78
CA ILE A 101 27.48 10.47 5.63
C ILE A 101 27.90 9.05 6.04
N TYR A 102 27.06 8.06 5.80
CA TYR A 102 27.45 6.66 6.00
C TYR A 102 28.51 6.25 4.96
N PRO A 103 29.53 5.45 5.34
CA PRO A 103 30.56 5.00 4.40
C PRO A 103 29.95 4.28 3.21
N ILE A 104 30.48 4.49 2.00
CA ILE A 104 30.05 3.79 0.78
C ILE A 104 31.17 2.82 0.41
N ASP A 105 30.91 1.53 0.56
CA ASP A 105 31.87 0.47 0.24
C ASP A 105 31.28 -0.39 -0.89
N VAL A 106 32.06 -0.60 -1.95
CA VAL A 106 31.61 -1.31 -3.16
C VAL A 106 32.68 -2.31 -3.60
N ASP A 107 32.30 -3.58 -3.70
CA ASP A 107 33.15 -4.60 -4.29
C ASP A 107 33.10 -4.50 -5.82
N ALA A 108 34.27 -4.42 -6.46
CA ALA A 108 34.41 -4.39 -7.90
C ALA A 108 35.27 -5.56 -8.38
N GLN A 109 34.89 -6.18 -9.49
CA GLN A 109 35.74 -7.18 -10.12
C GLN A 109 36.71 -6.51 -11.10
N CYS A 110 38.00 -6.80 -10.98
CA CYS A 110 39.05 -6.25 -11.84
C CYS A 110 38.71 -6.44 -13.33
N GLY A 111 38.76 -5.36 -14.11
CA GLY A 111 38.47 -5.34 -15.55
C GLY A 111 36.99 -5.48 -15.93
N LYS A 112 36.05 -5.36 -14.98
CA LYS A 112 34.60 -5.34 -15.24
C LYS A 112 33.99 -4.00 -14.84
N MET A 113 32.96 -3.59 -15.59
CA MET A 113 32.12 -2.46 -15.22
C MET A 113 31.39 -2.75 -13.90
N VAL A 114 31.37 -1.75 -13.02
CA VAL A 114 30.59 -1.73 -11.78
C VAL A 114 29.77 -0.44 -11.73
N ASN A 115 28.54 -0.54 -11.22
CA ASN A 115 27.70 0.61 -10.96
C ASN A 115 27.88 1.03 -9.50
N LEU A 116 28.29 2.27 -9.29
CA LEU A 116 28.28 2.94 -7.99
C LEU A 116 26.83 3.30 -7.61
N PRO A 117 26.48 3.30 -6.32
CA PRO A 117 25.15 3.72 -5.91
C PRO A 117 24.90 5.17 -6.31
N THR A 118 23.71 5.48 -6.83
CA THR A 118 23.37 6.85 -7.22
C THR A 118 22.95 7.73 -6.03
N VAL A 119 23.02 7.20 -4.81
CA VAL A 119 22.64 7.86 -3.56
C VAL A 119 23.65 7.58 -2.45
N ALA A 120 23.72 8.50 -1.49
CA ALA A 120 24.39 8.34 -0.20
C ALA A 120 23.34 8.41 0.91
N ILE A 121 23.61 7.73 2.01
CA ILE A 121 22.76 7.78 3.20
C ILE A 121 23.36 8.82 4.13
N VAL A 122 22.56 9.83 4.49
CA VAL A 122 23.03 10.98 5.26
C VAL A 122 22.20 11.17 6.52
N VAL A 123 22.86 11.63 7.58
CA VAL A 123 22.23 12.15 8.79
C VAL A 123 22.33 13.66 8.75
N THR A 124 21.18 14.33 8.82
CA THR A 124 21.12 15.79 8.86
C THR A 124 21.46 16.32 10.27
N ASP A 125 21.74 17.62 10.40
CA ASP A 125 21.90 18.27 11.70
C ASP A 125 20.61 18.32 12.55
N GLU A 126 19.47 18.05 11.93
CA GLU A 126 18.18 17.77 12.60
C GLU A 126 18.01 16.28 12.99
N HIS A 127 19.08 15.49 12.91
CA HIS A 127 19.13 14.06 13.20
C HIS A 127 18.17 13.20 12.36
N LYS A 128 17.79 13.67 11.16
CA LYS A 128 17.00 12.89 10.20
C LYS A 128 17.94 12.00 9.39
N THR A 129 17.59 10.72 9.24
CA THR A 129 18.30 9.82 8.33
C THR A 129 17.55 9.74 7.00
N ILE A 130 18.22 10.11 5.91
CA ILE A 130 17.61 10.16 4.56
C ILE A 130 18.56 9.65 3.49
N SER A 131 17.99 9.27 2.35
CA SER A 131 18.71 8.93 1.11
C SER A 131 18.82 10.15 0.21
N HIS A 132 20.04 10.55 -0.15
CA HIS A 132 20.32 11.75 -0.94
C HIS A 132 21.12 11.40 -2.20
N SER A 133 20.72 11.92 -3.36
CA SER A 133 21.39 11.64 -4.64
C SER A 133 22.84 12.10 -4.66
N VAL A 134 23.70 11.35 -5.33
CA VAL A 134 25.14 11.61 -5.51
C VAL A 134 25.44 11.83 -6.98
N LYS A 135 26.34 12.78 -7.25
CA LYS A 135 26.97 12.97 -8.55
C LYS A 135 28.45 12.61 -8.43
N TRP A 136 28.82 11.44 -8.97
CA TRP A 136 30.21 10.98 -9.05
C TRP A 136 31.00 11.75 -10.11
N ASP A 137 32.28 12.03 -9.84
CA ASP A 137 33.13 12.85 -10.71
C ASP A 137 33.37 12.19 -12.08
N ASP A 138 33.65 10.89 -12.08
CA ASP A 138 33.93 10.10 -13.28
C ASP A 138 32.73 9.26 -13.75
N GLY A 139 31.53 9.65 -13.35
CA GLY A 139 30.29 8.92 -13.64
C GLY A 139 30.02 7.75 -12.68
N ASP A 140 28.81 7.20 -12.75
CA ASP A 140 28.34 6.13 -11.85
C ASP A 140 28.68 4.72 -12.35
N THR A 141 29.04 4.56 -13.62
CA THR A 141 29.45 3.27 -14.19
C THR A 141 30.94 3.31 -14.51
N GLN A 142 31.77 2.59 -13.76
CA GLN A 142 33.24 2.65 -13.87
C GLN A 142 33.88 1.26 -13.99
N CYS A 143 35.11 1.20 -14.50
CA CYS A 143 35.93 -0.02 -14.58
C CYS A 143 37.26 0.21 -13.89
N PHE A 144 37.71 -0.77 -13.11
CA PHE A 144 38.96 -0.72 -12.36
C PHE A 144 39.88 -1.86 -12.79
N ASP A 145 41.06 -1.52 -13.32
CA ASP A 145 42.00 -2.51 -13.90
C ASP A 145 43.12 -2.93 -12.94
N LYS A 146 43.11 -2.44 -11.70
CA LYS A 146 44.14 -2.73 -10.70
C LYS A 146 43.50 -3.20 -9.41
N LEU A 147 44.00 -4.32 -8.88
CA LEU A 147 43.61 -4.86 -7.59
C LEU A 147 43.99 -3.91 -6.45
N GLY A 148 43.16 -3.90 -5.40
CA GLY A 148 43.34 -3.08 -4.20
C GLY A 148 42.18 -2.10 -3.99
N ASP A 149 42.34 -1.23 -3.00
CA ASP A 149 41.33 -0.25 -2.62
C ASP A 149 41.53 1.06 -3.41
N VAL A 150 40.45 1.60 -3.96
CA VAL A 150 40.43 2.87 -4.71
C VAL A 150 39.36 3.78 -4.13
N GLU A 151 39.73 5.03 -3.81
CA GLU A 151 38.75 6.05 -3.45
C GLU A 151 38.17 6.68 -4.72
N VAL A 152 36.84 6.75 -4.79
CA VAL A 152 36.11 7.48 -5.82
C VAL A 152 35.39 8.65 -5.18
N HIS A 153 35.54 9.82 -5.77
CA HIS A 153 34.98 11.06 -5.26
C HIS A 153 33.72 11.47 -6.03
N GLY A 154 32.83 12.14 -5.32
CA GLY A 154 31.64 12.77 -5.86
C GLY A 154 31.10 13.81 -4.90
N VAL A 155 29.92 14.35 -5.22
CA VAL A 155 29.24 15.35 -4.40
C VAL A 155 27.78 14.99 -4.21
N LEU A 156 27.20 15.33 -3.05
CA LEU A 156 25.75 15.30 -2.89
C LEU A 156 25.11 16.28 -3.86
N LEU A 157 24.14 15.82 -4.66
CA LEU A 157 23.50 16.58 -5.72
C LEU A 157 22.97 17.94 -5.20
N ASP A 158 23.16 19.01 -5.97
CA ASP A 158 22.75 20.37 -5.61
C ASP A 158 23.34 20.92 -4.28
N THR A 159 24.45 20.34 -3.82
CA THR A 159 25.22 20.84 -2.67
C THR A 159 26.72 20.98 -3.02
N LYS A 160 27.53 21.37 -2.03
CA LYS A 160 29.01 21.35 -2.10
C LYS A 160 29.63 20.32 -1.14
N ILE A 161 28.85 19.34 -0.71
CA ILE A 161 29.26 18.36 0.30
C ILE A 161 29.88 17.17 -0.43
N ASP A 162 31.15 16.92 -0.17
CA ASP A 162 31.91 15.83 -0.77
C ASP A 162 31.45 14.45 -0.26
N VAL A 163 31.48 13.47 -1.15
CA VAL A 163 31.16 12.07 -0.90
C VAL A 163 32.33 11.23 -1.40
N VAL A 164 32.71 10.22 -0.62
CA VAL A 164 33.77 9.27 -0.98
C VAL A 164 33.20 7.86 -0.94
N ALA A 165 33.45 7.08 -2.00
CA ALA A 165 33.25 5.65 -2.04
C ALA A 165 34.58 4.91 -2.01
N ASN A 166 34.70 3.90 -1.16
CA ASN A 166 35.81 2.96 -1.14
C ASN A 166 35.47 1.77 -2.05
N ILE A 167 36.24 1.61 -3.11
CA ILE A 167 36.07 0.52 -4.07
C ILE A 167 37.09 -0.58 -3.78
N HIS A 168 36.61 -1.76 -3.40
CA HIS A 168 37.45 -2.92 -3.15
C HIS A 168 37.59 -3.74 -4.44
N VAL A 169 38.69 -3.51 -5.18
CA VAL A 169 38.91 -4.17 -6.47
C VAL A 169 39.56 -5.53 -6.25
N VAL A 170 38.78 -6.58 -6.50
CA VAL A 170 39.16 -7.98 -6.29
C VAL A 170 39.24 -8.75 -7.62
N GLU A 171 40.02 -9.84 -7.66
CA GLU A 171 40.12 -10.67 -8.87
C GLU A 171 38.76 -11.29 -9.25
N LYS A 172 37.99 -11.67 -8.23
CA LYS A 172 36.68 -12.30 -8.36
C LYS A 172 35.85 -11.98 -7.13
N ILE A 173 34.62 -11.53 -7.35
CA ILE A 173 33.63 -11.35 -6.28
C ILE A 173 33.12 -12.75 -5.89
N GLU A 174 33.35 -13.16 -4.64
CA GLU A 174 32.84 -14.41 -4.11
C GLU A 174 31.35 -14.29 -3.76
N ASN A 175 30.45 -14.62 -4.70
CA ASN A 175 29.03 -14.79 -4.41
C ASN A 175 28.75 -16.18 -3.80
N LYS A 176 29.21 -16.41 -2.57
CA LYS A 176 28.71 -17.53 -1.74
C LYS A 176 27.43 -17.05 -1.04
N GLN A 177 26.34 -16.94 -1.78
CA GLN A 177 25.04 -16.64 -1.18
C GLN A 177 24.34 -17.96 -0.86
N GLU A 178 24.15 -18.25 0.42
CA GLU A 178 23.28 -19.35 0.85
C GLU A 178 21.85 -19.00 0.41
N ILE A 179 21.19 -19.92 -0.31
CA ILE A 179 19.83 -19.72 -0.79
C ILE A 179 18.88 -19.95 0.40
N GLN A 180 18.04 -18.97 0.68
CA GLN A 180 16.91 -19.13 1.59
C GLN A 180 15.78 -19.81 0.80
N GLU A 181 15.51 -21.09 1.10
CA GLU A 181 14.45 -21.85 0.44
C GLU A 181 13.07 -21.51 1.02
N ARG A 182 12.05 -21.65 0.18
CA ARG A 182 10.65 -21.64 0.61
C ARG A 182 10.39 -22.92 1.39
N VAL A 183 9.83 -22.79 2.60
CA VAL A 183 9.60 -23.92 3.52
C VAL A 183 8.12 -24.23 3.74
N VAL A 184 7.24 -23.28 3.38
CA VAL A 184 5.79 -23.46 3.36
C VAL A 184 5.20 -22.87 2.07
N GLU A 185 4.09 -23.45 1.64
CA GLU A 185 3.37 -23.12 0.41
C GLU A 185 1.98 -22.57 0.72
N ASP A 186 1.44 -21.81 -0.22
CA ASP A 186 0.07 -21.34 -0.20
C ASP A 186 -0.89 -22.44 -0.58
N PHE A 187 -2.06 -22.48 0.08
CA PHE A 187 -3.21 -23.17 -0.49
C PHE A 187 -3.69 -22.45 -1.75
N ASN A 188 -4.25 -23.21 -2.70
CA ASN A 188 -4.96 -22.56 -3.79
C ASN A 188 -6.12 -21.76 -3.21
N LYS A 189 -6.28 -20.51 -3.63
CA LYS A 189 -7.31 -19.59 -3.13
C LYS A 189 -8.72 -20.21 -3.15
N LYS A 190 -9.04 -21.02 -4.18
CA LYS A 190 -10.35 -21.69 -4.30
C LYS A 190 -10.61 -22.75 -3.22
N ASP A 191 -9.56 -23.25 -2.58
CA ASP A 191 -9.65 -24.31 -1.59
C ASP A 191 -9.85 -23.73 -0.17
N VAL A 192 -9.65 -22.42 0.02
CA VAL A 192 -9.86 -21.71 1.31
C VAL A 192 -11.12 -20.86 1.24
N ASN A 193 -12.12 -21.25 2.01
CA ASN A 193 -13.44 -20.62 1.96
C ASN A 193 -13.80 -20.04 3.33
N LEU A 194 -14.26 -18.78 3.35
CA LEU A 194 -14.86 -18.18 4.54
C LEU A 194 -16.25 -18.77 4.77
N LEU A 195 -16.61 -18.96 6.04
CA LEU A 195 -17.96 -19.36 6.44
C LEU A 195 -18.83 -18.13 6.71
N ASP A 196 -20.13 -18.30 6.56
CA ASP A 196 -21.13 -17.25 6.84
C ASP A 196 -21.14 -16.86 8.32
N GLY A 197 -21.60 -15.63 8.60
CA GLY A 197 -21.75 -15.11 9.97
C GLY A 197 -20.51 -14.42 10.55
N SER A 198 -19.55 -14.01 9.71
CA SER A 198 -18.41 -13.18 10.10
C SER A 198 -18.40 -11.84 9.35
N ALA A 199 -17.87 -10.79 9.98
CA ALA A 199 -17.73 -9.48 9.33
C ALA A 199 -16.90 -9.54 8.05
N PHE A 200 -15.92 -10.45 7.99
CA PHE A 200 -15.09 -10.71 6.82
C PHE A 200 -15.89 -11.28 5.64
N LYS A 201 -16.72 -12.29 5.87
CA LYS A 201 -17.57 -12.87 4.82
C LYS A 201 -18.60 -11.87 4.34
N GLU A 202 -19.20 -11.09 5.24
CA GLU A 202 -20.13 -10.03 4.86
C GLU A 202 -19.47 -8.94 4.00
N ALA A 203 -18.24 -8.54 4.32
CA ALA A 203 -17.48 -7.59 3.49
C ALA A 203 -17.15 -8.16 2.11
N GLN A 204 -16.79 -9.44 2.02
CA GLN A 204 -16.57 -10.14 0.75
C GLN A 204 -17.84 -10.18 -0.10
N ASP A 205 -18.98 -10.51 0.50
CA ASP A 205 -20.27 -10.61 -0.20
C ASP A 205 -20.76 -9.24 -0.70
N ARG A 206 -20.59 -8.18 0.11
CA ARG A 206 -20.90 -6.81 -0.33
C ARG A 206 -20.06 -6.40 -1.54
N MET A 207 -18.76 -6.70 -1.54
CA MET A 207 -17.91 -6.36 -2.69
C MET A 207 -18.25 -7.22 -3.92
N LEU A 208 -18.64 -8.49 -3.73
CA LEU A 208 -19.16 -9.31 -4.84
C LEU A 208 -20.39 -8.66 -5.48
N GLU A 209 -21.33 -8.13 -4.68
CA GLU A 209 -22.50 -7.40 -5.20
C GLU A 209 -22.10 -6.19 -6.05
N VAL A 210 -21.12 -5.41 -5.58
CA VAL A 210 -20.56 -4.26 -6.32
C VAL A 210 -19.98 -4.69 -7.66
N LEU A 211 -19.13 -5.71 -7.68
CA LEU A 211 -18.51 -6.19 -8.93
C LEU A 211 -19.55 -6.73 -9.91
N LEU A 212 -20.63 -7.37 -9.44
CA LEU A 212 -21.71 -7.84 -10.30
C LEU A 212 -22.49 -6.69 -10.95
N ALA A 213 -22.62 -5.55 -10.24
CA ALA A 213 -23.35 -4.37 -10.71
C ALA A 213 -22.51 -3.44 -11.61
N GLN A 214 -21.18 -3.56 -11.59
CA GLN A 214 -20.28 -2.70 -12.35
C GLN A 214 -20.48 -2.82 -13.87
N ASP A 215 -20.54 -1.68 -14.56
CA ASP A 215 -20.56 -1.60 -16.02
C ASP A 215 -19.15 -1.88 -16.58
N ASP A 216 -19.02 -2.99 -17.33
CA ASP A 216 -17.77 -3.41 -17.95
C ASP A 216 -17.37 -2.53 -19.13
N ASP A 217 -18.36 -1.98 -19.86
CA ASP A 217 -18.08 -1.11 -21.00
C ASP A 217 -17.58 0.27 -20.54
N GLN A 218 -18.03 0.75 -19.38
CA GLN A 218 -17.45 1.92 -18.71
C GLN A 218 -15.97 1.68 -18.38
N MET A 219 -15.63 0.52 -17.80
CA MET A 219 -14.24 0.13 -17.47
C MET A 219 -13.33 0.02 -18.70
N LEU A 220 -13.89 -0.14 -19.90
CA LEU A 220 -13.17 -0.21 -21.18
C LEU A 220 -13.12 1.14 -21.92
N TYR A 221 -13.81 2.17 -21.44
CA TYR A 221 -14.02 3.43 -22.13
C TYR A 221 -12.70 4.04 -22.64
N ASN A 222 -11.75 4.28 -21.72
CA ASN A 222 -10.50 4.96 -22.06
C ASN A 222 -9.58 4.11 -22.97
N PHE A 223 -9.62 2.77 -22.84
CA PHE A 223 -8.84 1.87 -23.69
C PHE A 223 -9.33 1.91 -25.14
N ARG A 224 -10.66 1.84 -25.33
CA ARG A 224 -11.27 1.95 -26.65
C ARG A 224 -11.00 3.30 -27.28
N ALA A 225 -11.20 4.39 -26.52
CA ALA A 225 -10.94 5.74 -26.99
C ALA A 225 -9.47 5.91 -27.44
N ALA A 226 -8.51 5.44 -26.63
CA ALA A 226 -7.09 5.55 -26.95
C ALA A 226 -6.67 4.68 -28.15
N SER A 227 -7.30 3.52 -28.34
CA SER A 227 -7.03 2.62 -29.46
C SER A 227 -7.90 2.91 -30.70
N GLY A 228 -8.68 4.00 -30.72
CA GLY A 228 -9.55 4.39 -31.82
C GLY A 228 -10.76 3.47 -32.08
N LEU A 229 -11.17 2.68 -31.08
CA LEU A 229 -12.35 1.81 -31.13
C LEU A 229 -13.59 2.54 -30.59
N ASP A 230 -14.77 2.08 -31.01
CA ASP A 230 -16.07 2.58 -30.52
C ASP A 230 -16.24 2.31 -29.01
N THR A 231 -16.56 3.35 -28.24
CA THR A 231 -16.81 3.28 -26.80
C THR A 231 -18.17 2.66 -26.45
N LYS A 232 -18.99 2.31 -27.44
CA LYS A 232 -20.33 1.70 -27.29
C LYS A 232 -21.30 2.55 -26.48
N ASP A 233 -21.22 3.88 -26.63
CA ASP A 233 -21.99 4.85 -25.85
C ASP A 233 -21.87 4.68 -24.32
N ALA A 234 -20.81 4.00 -23.84
CA ALA A 234 -20.58 3.79 -22.42
C ALA A 234 -20.33 5.13 -21.70
N PRO A 235 -20.74 5.27 -20.43
CA PRO A 235 -20.40 6.43 -19.63
C PRO A 235 -18.89 6.65 -19.55
N GLN A 236 -18.48 7.91 -19.40
CA GLN A 236 -17.08 8.21 -19.09
C GLN A 236 -16.72 7.67 -17.71
N MET A 237 -15.44 7.32 -17.57
CA MET A 237 -14.86 7.04 -16.27
C MET A 237 -14.79 8.32 -15.42
N ILE A 238 -14.80 8.16 -14.10
CA ILE A 238 -14.77 9.26 -13.12
C ILE A 238 -13.43 9.30 -12.36
N GLY A 239 -13.24 10.33 -11.53
CA GLY A 239 -12.09 10.44 -10.62
C GLY A 239 -10.75 10.50 -11.33
N TRP A 240 -9.74 9.80 -10.82
CA TRP A 240 -8.40 9.78 -11.44
C TRP A 240 -8.35 8.95 -12.73
N ASP A 241 -9.49 8.40 -13.15
CA ASP A 241 -9.68 7.67 -14.39
C ASP A 241 -10.47 8.47 -15.45
N THR A 242 -10.80 9.75 -15.22
CA THR A 242 -11.45 10.57 -16.27
C THR A 242 -10.62 10.63 -17.56
N PRO A 243 -11.24 10.91 -18.73
CA PRO A 243 -10.52 10.95 -20.01
C PRO A 243 -9.35 11.95 -20.06
N ASP A 244 -9.44 13.05 -19.31
CA ASP A 244 -8.43 14.10 -19.18
C ASP A 244 -7.34 13.77 -18.15
N SER A 245 -7.62 12.88 -17.19
CA SER A 245 -6.64 12.42 -16.21
C SER A 245 -5.48 11.65 -16.85
N LYS A 246 -4.28 11.86 -16.32
CA LYS A 246 -3.05 11.19 -16.74
C LYS A 246 -2.83 9.81 -16.11
N LEU A 247 -3.59 9.47 -15.06
CA LEU A 247 -3.51 8.15 -14.41
C LEU A 247 -4.47 7.12 -15.01
N ARG A 248 -5.41 7.55 -15.88
CA ARG A 248 -6.48 6.73 -16.45
C ARG A 248 -6.01 5.37 -16.95
N GLY A 249 -6.84 4.36 -16.76
CA GLY A 249 -6.59 2.93 -16.99
C GLY A 249 -6.17 2.17 -15.74
N HIS A 250 -5.76 2.86 -14.66
CA HIS A 250 -5.30 2.18 -13.46
C HIS A 250 -6.43 1.43 -12.75
N THR A 251 -7.63 2.00 -12.69
CA THR A 251 -8.79 1.34 -12.07
C THR A 251 -9.25 0.14 -12.87
N THR A 252 -9.22 0.20 -14.20
CA THR A 252 -9.48 -0.97 -15.05
C THR A 252 -8.51 -2.11 -14.73
N GLY A 253 -7.23 -1.81 -14.51
CA GLY A 253 -6.24 -2.81 -14.09
C GLY A 253 -6.58 -3.45 -12.74
N HIS A 254 -6.95 -2.65 -11.74
CA HIS A 254 -7.45 -3.15 -10.45
C HIS A 254 -8.74 -3.98 -10.59
N TYR A 255 -9.65 -3.56 -11.45
CA TYR A 255 -10.91 -4.25 -11.70
C TYR A 255 -10.69 -5.66 -12.29
N LEU A 256 -9.72 -5.83 -13.19
CA LEU A 256 -9.31 -7.15 -13.68
C LEU A 256 -8.83 -8.06 -12.53
N SER A 257 -7.95 -7.54 -11.66
CA SER A 257 -7.50 -8.28 -10.46
C SER A 257 -8.67 -8.60 -9.53
N ALA A 258 -9.57 -7.65 -9.29
CA ALA A 258 -10.74 -7.83 -8.45
C ALA A 258 -11.68 -8.93 -8.98
N LEU A 259 -11.97 -8.94 -10.28
CA LEU A 259 -12.75 -10.01 -10.91
C LEU A 259 -12.05 -11.37 -10.77
N ALA A 260 -10.73 -11.43 -11.00
CA ALA A 260 -9.97 -12.66 -10.89
C ALA A 260 -9.92 -13.22 -9.46
N LEU A 261 -9.65 -12.37 -8.48
CA LEU A 261 -9.62 -12.72 -7.05
C LEU A 261 -11.02 -13.11 -6.56
N CYS A 262 -12.06 -12.38 -6.98
CA CYS A 262 -13.44 -12.68 -6.65
C CYS A 262 -13.86 -14.04 -7.18
N TYR A 263 -13.54 -14.36 -8.45
CA TYR A 263 -13.79 -15.69 -9.00
C TYR A 263 -13.09 -16.79 -8.21
N ALA A 264 -11.81 -16.59 -7.87
CA ALA A 264 -11.07 -17.58 -7.11
C ALA A 264 -11.62 -17.77 -5.68
N ALA A 265 -12.11 -16.70 -5.04
CA ALA A 265 -12.66 -16.78 -3.68
C ALA A 265 -14.10 -17.35 -3.62
N THR A 266 -14.90 -17.18 -4.68
CA THR A 266 -16.36 -17.44 -4.64
C THR A 266 -16.84 -18.48 -5.64
N GLY A 267 -16.05 -18.77 -6.68
CA GLY A 267 -16.48 -19.61 -7.81
C GLY A 267 -17.61 -19.00 -8.66
N ASN A 268 -17.89 -17.70 -8.54
CA ASN A 268 -19.03 -17.07 -9.20
C ASN A 268 -18.84 -17.00 -10.73
N GLU A 269 -19.62 -17.78 -11.50
CA GLU A 269 -19.44 -17.87 -12.95
C GLU A 269 -19.80 -16.57 -13.70
N LYS A 270 -20.67 -15.70 -13.16
CA LYS A 270 -20.92 -14.38 -13.79
C LYS A 270 -19.69 -13.48 -13.72
N ILE A 271 -18.97 -13.51 -12.60
CA ILE A 271 -17.71 -12.76 -12.44
C ILE A 271 -16.68 -13.24 -13.47
N LYS A 272 -16.60 -14.54 -13.70
CA LYS A 272 -15.76 -15.12 -14.76
C LYS A 272 -16.18 -14.67 -16.15
N GLU A 273 -17.48 -14.64 -16.45
CA GLU A 273 -17.98 -14.13 -17.73
C GLU A 273 -17.54 -12.67 -17.97
N LYS A 274 -17.64 -11.82 -16.93
CA LYS A 274 -17.15 -10.43 -16.98
C LYS A 274 -15.63 -10.37 -17.21
N ALA A 275 -14.84 -11.19 -16.51
CA ALA A 275 -13.39 -11.26 -16.73
C ALA A 275 -13.03 -11.67 -18.17
N VAL A 276 -13.71 -12.70 -18.70
CA VAL A 276 -13.53 -13.14 -20.10
C VAL A 276 -13.89 -12.03 -21.08
N TYR A 277 -14.98 -11.31 -20.84
CA TYR A 277 -15.39 -10.17 -21.66
C TYR A 277 -14.33 -9.07 -21.67
N MET A 278 -13.87 -8.64 -20.49
CA MET A 278 -12.85 -7.60 -20.34
C MET A 278 -11.56 -7.96 -21.09
N ILE A 279 -11.04 -9.18 -20.91
CA ILE A 279 -9.81 -9.64 -21.59
C ILE A 279 -9.97 -9.64 -23.10
N LYS A 280 -11.10 -10.14 -23.61
CA LYS A 280 -11.38 -10.18 -25.05
C LYS A 280 -11.43 -8.78 -25.67
N GLU A 281 -12.03 -7.83 -24.99
CA GLU A 281 -12.12 -6.45 -25.49
C GLU A 281 -10.77 -5.72 -25.40
N LEU A 282 -9.97 -5.98 -24.36
CA LEU A 282 -8.60 -5.46 -24.24
C LEU A 282 -7.67 -6.04 -25.32
N ALA A 283 -7.85 -7.32 -25.69
CA ALA A 283 -7.11 -7.93 -26.80
C ALA A 283 -7.33 -7.16 -28.11
N LYS A 284 -8.60 -6.77 -28.39
CA LYS A 284 -8.94 -5.93 -29.56
C LYS A 284 -8.27 -4.56 -29.49
N CYS A 285 -8.21 -3.95 -28.31
CA CYS A 285 -7.53 -2.66 -28.13
C CYS A 285 -6.03 -2.77 -28.41
N GLN A 286 -5.37 -3.82 -27.91
CA GLN A 286 -3.93 -4.08 -28.17
C GLN A 286 -3.67 -4.32 -29.66
N GLU A 287 -4.54 -5.07 -30.34
CA GLU A 287 -4.45 -5.27 -31.79
C GLU A 287 -4.64 -3.94 -32.55
N ALA A 288 -5.63 -3.13 -32.16
CA ALA A 288 -5.91 -1.84 -32.79
C ALA A 288 -4.74 -0.85 -32.66
N PHE A 289 -4.08 -0.78 -31.50
CA PHE A 289 -2.84 0.00 -31.36
C PHE A 289 -1.75 -0.45 -32.35
N GLY A 290 -1.59 -1.77 -32.53
CA GLY A 290 -0.64 -2.33 -33.50
C GLY A 290 -0.96 -1.98 -34.96
N ILE A 291 -2.25 -1.81 -35.31
CA ILE A 291 -2.71 -1.43 -36.65
C ILE A 291 -2.54 0.08 -36.89
N LEU A 292 -2.87 0.91 -35.90
CA LEU A 292 -2.74 2.37 -35.99
C LEU A 292 -1.28 2.79 -36.22
N GLY A 293 -0.32 2.01 -35.70
CA GLY A 293 1.11 2.27 -35.83
C GLY A 293 1.59 3.51 -35.06
N THR A 294 0.73 4.07 -34.19
CA THR A 294 1.05 5.18 -33.29
C THR A 294 1.79 4.73 -32.04
N CYS A 295 1.70 3.45 -31.70
CA CYS A 295 2.41 2.81 -30.60
C CYS A 295 3.23 1.62 -31.10
N HIS A 296 4.31 1.29 -30.38
CA HIS A 296 5.09 0.09 -30.64
C HIS A 296 4.29 -1.18 -30.39
N LYS A 297 4.62 -2.24 -31.13
CA LYS A 297 3.93 -3.54 -31.05
C LYS A 297 3.92 -4.08 -29.61
N GLY A 298 2.77 -4.62 -29.20
CA GLY A 298 2.56 -5.22 -27.89
C GLY A 298 2.10 -4.24 -26.81
N PHE A 299 2.13 -2.94 -27.08
CA PHE A 299 1.67 -1.92 -26.14
C PHE A 299 0.15 -1.99 -25.89
N LEU A 300 -0.26 -1.80 -24.64
CA LEU A 300 -1.64 -1.67 -24.21
C LEU A 300 -1.71 -0.73 -23.00
N SER A 301 -2.50 0.33 -23.12
CA SER A 301 -2.85 1.25 -22.04
C SER A 301 -4.13 2.02 -22.41
N ALA A 302 -4.64 2.83 -21.49
CA ALA A 302 -5.74 3.78 -21.69
C ALA A 302 -5.28 5.13 -22.30
N TYR A 303 -4.02 5.19 -22.75
CA TYR A 303 -3.37 6.31 -23.42
C TYR A 303 -2.19 5.79 -24.25
N ASP A 304 -1.61 6.64 -25.10
CA ASP A 304 -0.45 6.30 -25.95
C ASP A 304 0.90 6.32 -25.21
N GLU A 305 2.01 6.15 -25.92
CA GLU A 305 3.34 6.08 -25.30
C GLU A 305 3.90 7.44 -24.80
N THR A 306 3.21 8.55 -25.02
CA THR A 306 3.75 9.91 -24.80
C THR A 306 4.22 10.13 -23.36
N GLN A 307 3.48 9.65 -22.36
CA GLN A 307 3.89 9.81 -20.96
C GLN A 307 5.19 9.10 -20.63
N PHE A 308 5.46 7.96 -21.29
CA PHE A 308 6.71 7.24 -21.12
C PHE A 308 7.87 7.99 -21.80
N ASP A 309 7.64 8.60 -22.97
CA ASP A 309 8.63 9.45 -23.65
C ASP A 309 9.02 10.68 -22.81
N LEU A 310 8.04 11.25 -22.10
CA LEU A 310 8.24 12.40 -21.21
C LEU A 310 8.94 12.00 -19.90
N LEU A 311 8.62 10.82 -19.34
CA LEU A 311 9.32 10.32 -18.15
C LEU A 311 10.82 10.11 -18.42
N GLU A 312 11.17 9.60 -19.59
CA GLU A 312 12.57 9.44 -20.01
C GLU A 312 13.31 10.79 -20.15
N LYS A 313 12.57 11.90 -20.27
CA LYS A 313 13.09 13.28 -20.25
C LYS A 313 12.99 13.92 -18.86
N PHE A 314 12.64 13.14 -17.83
CA PHE A 314 12.47 13.56 -16.45
C PHE A 314 11.38 14.62 -16.25
N THR A 315 10.35 14.62 -17.09
CA THR A 315 9.17 15.47 -16.89
C THR A 315 8.55 15.18 -15.51
N PRO A 316 8.38 16.19 -14.64
CA PRO A 316 7.87 15.99 -13.30
C PRO A 316 6.34 15.89 -13.27
N TYR A 317 5.82 15.40 -12.15
CA TYR A 317 4.40 15.54 -11.82
C TYR A 317 4.03 17.02 -11.58
N PRO A 318 2.83 17.51 -11.99
CA PRO A 318 1.70 16.77 -12.56
C PRO A 318 1.63 16.72 -14.10
N GLU A 319 2.66 17.18 -14.83
CA GLU A 319 2.64 17.18 -16.31
C GLU A 319 2.49 15.75 -16.88
N ILE A 320 3.08 14.78 -16.19
CA ILE A 320 2.78 13.34 -16.34
C ILE A 320 2.41 12.75 -14.98
N TRP A 321 1.74 11.60 -14.99
CA TRP A 321 1.34 10.93 -13.75
C TRP A 321 1.59 9.43 -13.81
N ALA A 322 2.64 8.99 -13.11
CA ALA A 322 2.98 7.59 -12.81
C ALA A 322 2.68 6.58 -13.94
N PRO A 323 3.23 6.75 -15.15
CA PRO A 323 2.82 5.93 -16.30
C PRO A 323 3.12 4.43 -16.13
N TYR A 324 4.19 4.09 -15.40
CA TYR A 324 4.51 2.70 -15.07
C TYR A 324 3.66 2.15 -13.91
N TYR A 325 3.13 2.97 -13.01
CA TYR A 325 2.15 2.51 -12.02
C TYR A 325 0.88 2.01 -12.68
N THR A 326 0.35 2.78 -13.64
CA THR A 326 -0.85 2.40 -14.40
C THR A 326 -0.59 1.13 -15.20
N LEU A 327 0.56 1.05 -15.88
CA LEU A 327 0.96 -0.15 -16.61
C LEU A 327 1.06 -1.37 -15.68
N HIS A 328 1.59 -1.20 -14.47
CA HIS A 328 1.64 -2.26 -13.46
C HIS A 328 0.24 -2.77 -13.12
N LYS A 329 -0.75 -1.91 -12.89
CA LYS A 329 -2.12 -2.38 -12.58
C LYS A 329 -2.71 -3.20 -13.72
N ILE A 330 -2.49 -2.79 -14.95
CA ILE A 330 -2.93 -3.52 -16.14
C ILE A 330 -2.23 -4.89 -16.20
N MET A 331 -0.91 -4.92 -16.07
CA MET A 331 -0.15 -6.18 -16.10
C MET A 331 -0.51 -7.13 -14.96
N ALA A 332 -0.67 -6.62 -13.74
CA ALA A 332 -1.09 -7.40 -12.59
C ALA A 332 -2.48 -8.01 -12.82
N GLY A 333 -3.45 -7.23 -13.29
CA GLY A 333 -4.79 -7.72 -13.61
C GLY A 333 -4.81 -8.78 -14.71
N LEU A 334 -4.01 -8.62 -15.76
CA LEU A 334 -3.86 -9.63 -16.82
C LEU A 334 -3.25 -10.93 -16.29
N LEU A 335 -2.20 -10.84 -15.45
CA LEU A 335 -1.57 -12.00 -14.81
C LEU A 335 -2.56 -12.71 -13.88
N ASP A 336 -3.31 -11.97 -13.07
CA ASP A 336 -4.30 -12.52 -12.15
C ASP A 336 -5.46 -13.18 -12.91
N CYS A 337 -5.95 -12.60 -14.01
CA CYS A 337 -6.95 -13.24 -14.89
C CYS A 337 -6.42 -14.55 -15.52
N PHE A 338 -5.14 -14.62 -15.87
CA PHE A 338 -4.55 -15.87 -16.35
C PHE A 338 -4.43 -16.91 -15.22
N GLU A 339 -3.91 -16.52 -14.06
CA GLU A 339 -3.58 -17.40 -12.94
C GLU A 339 -4.83 -17.95 -12.24
N TYR A 340 -5.81 -17.08 -11.95
CA TYR A 340 -6.97 -17.42 -11.12
C TYR A 340 -8.20 -17.81 -11.94
N VAL A 341 -8.35 -17.29 -13.16
CA VAL A 341 -9.51 -17.58 -14.02
C VAL A 341 -9.16 -18.56 -15.15
N GLY A 342 -7.87 -18.64 -15.54
CA GLY A 342 -7.40 -19.52 -16.60
C GLY A 342 -7.54 -18.93 -18.01
N ILE A 343 -7.64 -17.60 -18.15
CA ILE A 343 -7.85 -16.93 -19.44
C ILE A 343 -6.53 -16.83 -20.21
N LYS A 344 -6.26 -17.77 -21.12
CA LYS A 344 -5.01 -17.82 -21.91
C LYS A 344 -4.74 -16.56 -22.74
N GLU A 345 -5.79 -15.89 -23.22
CA GLU A 345 -5.64 -14.65 -23.97
C GLU A 345 -5.02 -13.53 -23.11
N ALA A 346 -5.29 -13.51 -21.79
CA ALA A 346 -4.68 -12.55 -20.88
C ALA A 346 -3.14 -12.73 -20.83
N TYR A 347 -2.66 -13.98 -20.80
CA TYR A 347 -1.23 -14.30 -20.90
C TYR A 347 -0.61 -13.77 -22.21
N ASN A 348 -1.30 -13.96 -23.34
CA ASN A 348 -0.79 -13.49 -24.64
C ASN A 348 -0.65 -11.95 -24.69
N ILE A 349 -1.57 -11.23 -24.06
CA ILE A 349 -1.52 -9.76 -23.97
C ILE A 349 -0.32 -9.33 -23.12
N VAL A 350 -0.19 -9.88 -21.91
CA VAL A 350 0.84 -9.47 -20.96
C VAL A 350 2.24 -9.92 -21.37
N ASP A 351 2.39 -11.05 -22.08
CA ASP A 351 3.66 -11.50 -22.65
C ASP A 351 4.21 -10.48 -23.66
N GLN A 352 3.37 -10.00 -24.58
CA GLN A 352 3.74 -8.96 -25.54
C GLN A 352 4.03 -7.61 -24.87
N LEU A 353 3.28 -7.27 -23.82
CA LEU A 353 3.50 -6.05 -23.06
C LEU A 353 4.82 -6.12 -22.26
N GLY A 354 5.18 -7.28 -21.73
CA GLY A 354 6.48 -7.52 -21.11
C GLY A 354 7.65 -7.40 -22.08
N ASP A 355 7.48 -7.88 -23.33
CA ASP A 355 8.46 -7.70 -24.40
C ASP A 355 8.62 -6.20 -24.74
N TRP A 356 7.52 -5.44 -24.77
CA TRP A 356 7.54 -3.99 -24.96
C TRP A 356 8.29 -3.26 -23.82
N VAL A 357 8.01 -3.61 -22.56
CA VAL A 357 8.70 -3.02 -21.39
C VAL A 357 10.20 -3.26 -21.48
N TYR A 358 10.64 -4.49 -21.77
CA TYR A 358 12.04 -4.81 -21.92
C TYR A 358 12.70 -4.01 -23.06
N ALA A 359 12.09 -4.01 -24.26
CA ALA A 359 12.63 -3.29 -25.41
C ALA A 359 12.80 -1.79 -25.13
N ARG A 360 11.87 -1.21 -24.37
CA ARG A 360 11.90 0.21 -24.03
C ARG A 360 12.94 0.57 -22.97
N LEU A 361 13.01 -0.19 -21.87
CA LEU A 361 13.90 0.14 -20.76
C LEU A 361 15.36 -0.28 -21.01
N SER A 362 15.59 -1.37 -21.75
CA SER A 362 16.93 -1.89 -22.00
C SER A 362 17.84 -0.98 -22.84
N ARG A 363 17.28 0.04 -23.52
CA ARG A 363 18.05 1.05 -24.25
C ARG A 363 18.51 2.24 -23.38
N LEU A 364 18.04 2.35 -22.14
CA LEU A 364 18.38 3.45 -21.23
C LEU A 364 19.61 3.09 -20.41
N ASP A 365 20.47 4.07 -20.14
CA ASP A 365 21.60 3.88 -19.23
C ASP A 365 21.14 3.78 -17.76
N ASN A 366 22.03 3.25 -16.91
CA ASN A 366 21.72 3.02 -15.50
C ASN A 366 21.32 4.33 -14.79
N LYS A 367 22.08 5.40 -15.03
CA LYS A 367 21.84 6.73 -14.47
C LYS A 367 20.42 7.24 -14.76
N THR A 368 19.97 7.11 -16.01
CA THR A 368 18.64 7.54 -16.46
C THR A 368 17.56 6.75 -15.74
N LEU A 369 17.69 5.42 -15.69
CA LEU A 369 16.75 4.55 -14.99
C LEU A 369 16.64 4.93 -13.50
N LYS A 370 17.78 5.04 -12.79
CA LYS A 370 17.80 5.40 -11.37
C LYS A 370 17.18 6.77 -11.10
N LYS A 371 17.44 7.74 -11.98
CA LYS A 371 16.84 9.08 -11.88
C LYS A 371 15.32 9.05 -12.12
N MET A 372 14.84 8.30 -13.10
CA MET A 372 13.40 8.11 -13.32
C MET A 372 12.73 7.57 -12.05
N TRP A 373 13.23 6.47 -11.50
CA TRP A 373 12.63 5.79 -10.34
C TRP A 373 12.74 6.57 -9.03
N GLY A 374 13.75 7.44 -8.92
CA GLY A 374 13.90 8.37 -7.80
C GLY A 374 12.99 9.60 -7.87
N THR A 375 12.27 9.82 -8.98
CA THR A 375 11.40 10.99 -9.17
C THR A 375 10.07 10.81 -8.44
N TYR A 376 9.66 11.82 -7.67
CA TYR A 376 8.40 11.81 -6.91
C TYR A 376 7.18 11.71 -7.84
N ILE A 377 6.30 10.72 -7.60
CA ILE A 377 5.08 10.39 -8.35
C ILE A 377 5.28 10.08 -9.85
N ALA A 378 5.90 10.96 -10.63
CA ALA A 378 6.15 10.70 -12.06
C ALA A 378 6.97 9.43 -12.28
N GLY A 379 7.94 9.18 -11.38
CA GLY A 379 8.77 7.98 -11.35
C GLY A 379 8.12 6.75 -10.70
N GLU A 380 6.89 6.87 -10.19
CA GLU A 380 6.22 5.75 -9.55
C GLU A 380 5.88 4.66 -10.58
N PHE A 381 6.34 3.45 -10.28
CA PHE A 381 6.12 2.26 -11.10
C PHE A 381 5.32 1.18 -10.39
N GLY A 382 4.81 1.44 -9.19
CA GLY A 382 4.18 0.43 -8.34
C GLY A 382 5.04 -0.85 -8.26
N GLY A 383 4.44 -2.00 -8.56
CA GLY A 383 5.08 -3.32 -8.60
C GLY A 383 5.42 -3.78 -10.02
N MET A 384 5.86 -2.90 -10.93
CA MET A 384 6.30 -3.35 -12.26
C MET A 384 7.38 -4.44 -12.20
N ASN A 385 8.31 -4.34 -11.24
CA ASN A 385 9.29 -5.38 -10.97
C ASN A 385 8.66 -6.70 -10.50
N GLU A 386 7.60 -6.65 -9.68
CA GLU A 386 6.77 -7.81 -9.32
C GLU A 386 6.13 -8.44 -10.56
N SER A 387 5.41 -7.66 -11.37
CA SER A 387 4.73 -8.18 -12.57
C SER A 387 5.70 -8.78 -13.58
N MET A 388 6.84 -8.14 -13.83
CA MET A 388 7.87 -8.66 -14.75
C MET A 388 8.52 -9.95 -14.23
N ALA A 389 8.78 -10.05 -12.92
CA ALA A 389 9.32 -11.27 -12.31
C ALA A 389 8.30 -12.42 -12.33
N LYS A 390 7.02 -12.15 -12.01
CA LYS A 390 5.92 -13.13 -12.17
C LYS A 390 5.79 -13.58 -13.62
N LEU A 391 5.82 -12.64 -14.57
CA LEU A 391 5.73 -12.96 -16.00
C LEU A 391 6.90 -13.84 -16.43
N TYR A 392 8.13 -13.57 -16.00
CA TYR A 392 9.28 -14.44 -16.25
C TYR A 392 9.05 -15.87 -15.74
N GLN A 393 8.47 -16.05 -14.56
CA GLN A 393 8.19 -17.38 -14.04
C GLN A 393 7.25 -18.18 -14.96
N LEU A 394 6.38 -17.51 -15.72
CA LEU A 394 5.49 -18.11 -16.71
C LEU A 394 6.15 -18.27 -18.08
N SER A 395 6.71 -17.18 -18.64
CA SER A 395 7.24 -17.10 -20.00
C SER A 395 8.60 -17.78 -20.17
N LYS A 396 9.39 -17.83 -19.08
CA LYS A 396 10.81 -18.22 -19.05
C LYS A 396 11.72 -17.39 -19.97
N LYS A 397 11.26 -16.24 -20.49
CA LYS A 397 12.07 -15.32 -21.30
C LYS A 397 13.01 -14.51 -20.41
N SER A 398 14.32 -14.70 -20.54
CA SER A 398 15.33 -14.04 -19.70
C SER A 398 15.22 -12.51 -19.68
N GLU A 399 14.71 -11.93 -20.76
CA GLU A 399 14.40 -10.54 -20.99
C GLU A 399 13.41 -9.99 -19.95
N HIS A 400 12.44 -10.80 -19.52
CA HIS A 400 11.46 -10.37 -18.52
C HIS A 400 12.07 -10.25 -17.12
N LEU A 401 12.94 -11.18 -16.74
CA LEU A 401 13.70 -11.07 -15.48
C LEU A 401 14.71 -9.92 -15.55
N ALA A 402 15.35 -9.72 -16.71
CA ALA A 402 16.23 -8.58 -16.92
C ALA A 402 15.46 -7.25 -16.75
N ALA A 403 14.29 -7.13 -17.39
CA ALA A 403 13.42 -5.96 -17.25
C ALA A 403 12.97 -5.72 -15.80
N ALA A 404 12.63 -6.78 -15.05
CA ALA A 404 12.28 -6.64 -13.62
C ALA A 404 13.39 -5.92 -12.82
N LYS A 405 14.66 -6.24 -13.11
CA LYS A 405 15.83 -5.62 -12.46
C LYS A 405 16.13 -4.20 -12.96
N LEU A 406 15.63 -3.78 -14.12
CA LEU A 406 15.78 -2.40 -14.61
C LEU A 406 14.98 -1.38 -13.78
N PHE A 407 14.04 -1.85 -12.95
CA PHE A 407 13.27 -1.04 -12.00
C PHE A 407 13.95 -0.88 -10.63
N ASP A 408 15.17 -1.40 -10.43
CA ASP A 408 15.89 -1.22 -9.17
C ASP A 408 16.02 0.27 -8.83
N ASN A 409 15.54 0.69 -7.66
CA ASN A 409 15.56 2.08 -7.21
C ASN A 409 16.53 2.27 -6.06
N ASP A 410 17.70 2.87 -6.32
CA ASP A 410 18.75 3.04 -5.32
C ASP A 410 18.31 3.88 -4.13
N ARG A 411 17.41 4.84 -4.34
CA ARG A 411 16.89 5.70 -3.26
C ARG A 411 16.26 4.86 -2.14
N LEU A 412 15.63 3.74 -2.48
CA LEU A 412 15.04 2.78 -1.54
C LEU A 412 15.97 1.59 -1.25
N PHE A 413 16.45 0.90 -2.28
CA PHE A 413 17.13 -0.39 -2.12
C PHE A 413 18.52 -0.26 -1.52
N TYR A 414 19.25 0.81 -1.80
CA TYR A 414 20.60 0.97 -1.25
C TYR A 414 20.58 1.10 0.29
N PRO A 415 19.75 1.95 0.92
CA PRO A 415 19.56 1.93 2.37
C PRO A 415 19.21 0.55 2.94
N MET A 416 18.32 -0.19 2.27
CA MET A 416 17.89 -1.52 2.74
C MET A 416 19.03 -2.55 2.69
N ILE A 417 19.84 -2.55 1.62
CA ILE A 417 21.05 -3.38 1.51
C ILE A 417 22.03 -3.04 2.63
N ARG A 418 22.17 -1.74 2.97
CA ARG A 418 23.03 -1.26 4.05
C ARG A 418 22.43 -1.45 5.44
N LYS A 419 21.20 -1.95 5.55
CA LYS A 419 20.45 -2.14 6.80
C LYS A 419 20.37 -0.84 7.60
N ILE A 420 20.06 0.26 6.91
CA ILE A 420 19.82 1.57 7.50
C ILE A 420 18.41 2.04 7.15
N ASP A 421 17.65 2.42 8.17
CA ASP A 421 16.34 3.04 8.00
C ASP A 421 16.53 4.49 7.54
N ALA A 422 16.30 4.71 6.25
CA ALA A 422 16.35 6.02 5.61
C ALA A 422 15.07 6.30 4.82
N ILE A 423 13.94 5.65 5.17
CA ILE A 423 12.68 5.77 4.41
C ILE A 423 11.87 7.02 4.78
N GLY A 424 12.26 7.74 5.84
CA GLY A 424 11.60 8.98 6.23
C GLY A 424 11.60 10.02 5.12
N GLY A 425 10.42 10.54 4.79
CA GLY A 425 10.20 11.46 3.67
C GLY A 425 9.97 10.76 2.32
N MET A 426 9.85 9.44 2.27
CA MET A 426 9.43 8.70 1.07
C MET A 426 7.92 8.47 1.07
N HIS A 427 7.28 8.53 -0.09
CA HIS A 427 5.88 8.17 -0.24
C HIS A 427 5.70 6.67 0.02
N ALA A 428 4.84 6.30 0.97
CA ALA A 428 4.75 4.93 1.45
C ALA A 428 4.32 3.95 0.35
N ASN A 429 3.14 4.17 -0.23
CA ASN A 429 2.59 3.28 -1.24
C ASN A 429 3.35 3.27 -2.58
N GLN A 430 4.09 4.34 -2.93
CA GLN A 430 5.01 4.31 -4.07
C GLN A 430 6.13 3.28 -3.89
N HIS A 431 6.59 3.05 -2.65
CA HIS A 431 7.81 2.28 -2.38
C HIS A 431 7.54 0.85 -1.89
N ILE A 432 6.46 0.59 -1.13
CA ILE A 432 6.15 -0.77 -0.63
C ILE A 432 6.03 -1.82 -1.76
N PRO A 433 5.32 -1.56 -2.88
CA PRO A 433 5.23 -2.51 -4.00
C PRO A 433 6.58 -2.86 -4.63
N GLN A 434 7.54 -1.93 -4.64
CA GLN A 434 8.88 -2.17 -5.16
C GLN A 434 9.59 -3.26 -4.34
N VAL A 435 9.33 -3.31 -3.04
CA VAL A 435 9.87 -4.31 -2.11
C VAL A 435 9.22 -5.68 -2.31
N ILE A 436 7.91 -5.73 -2.61
CA ILE A 436 7.24 -6.97 -3.04
C ILE A 436 7.90 -7.49 -4.33
N GLY A 437 8.18 -6.60 -5.28
CA GLY A 437 8.87 -6.98 -6.51
C GLY A 437 10.31 -7.44 -6.30
N ALA A 438 11.03 -6.90 -5.31
CA ALA A 438 12.32 -7.46 -4.90
C ALA A 438 12.15 -8.92 -4.48
N MET A 439 11.15 -9.23 -3.65
CA MET A 439 10.87 -10.62 -3.26
C MET A 439 10.59 -11.54 -4.46
N LYS A 440 9.82 -11.06 -5.46
CA LYS A 440 9.58 -11.84 -6.69
C LYS A 440 10.81 -11.97 -7.59
N ILE A 441 11.70 -10.98 -7.64
CA ILE A 441 13.00 -11.13 -8.31
C ILE A 441 13.86 -12.18 -7.60
N TYR A 442 13.83 -12.23 -6.27
CA TYR A 442 14.51 -13.27 -5.51
C TYR A 442 13.98 -14.66 -5.86
N GLU A 443 12.66 -14.86 -5.83
CA GLU A 443 12.01 -16.12 -6.25
C GLU A 443 12.40 -16.54 -7.67
N ALA A 444 12.51 -15.58 -8.59
CA ALA A 444 12.84 -15.84 -9.98
C ALA A 444 14.33 -16.13 -10.24
N GLY A 445 15.23 -15.52 -9.46
CA GLY A 445 16.66 -15.45 -9.80
C GLY A 445 17.65 -15.82 -8.69
N ASN A 446 17.18 -16.10 -7.47
CA ASN A 446 17.97 -16.45 -6.28
C ASN A 446 19.06 -15.44 -5.88
N ASP A 447 18.94 -14.16 -6.25
CA ASP A 447 19.84 -13.10 -5.80
C ASP A 447 19.43 -12.64 -4.39
N ARG A 448 20.14 -13.14 -3.38
CA ARG A 448 19.78 -13.00 -1.95
C ARG A 448 19.64 -11.56 -1.49
N LYS A 449 20.29 -10.60 -2.17
CA LYS A 449 20.17 -9.18 -1.81
C LYS A 449 18.71 -8.73 -1.79
N TYR A 450 17.88 -9.22 -2.71
CA TYR A 450 16.48 -8.83 -2.81
C TYR A 450 15.62 -9.39 -1.67
N TYR A 451 15.91 -10.61 -1.22
CA TYR A 451 15.30 -11.17 -0.01
C TYR A 451 15.67 -10.37 1.24
N GLU A 452 16.94 -10.00 1.39
CA GLU A 452 17.39 -9.19 2.54
C GLU A 452 16.78 -7.77 2.52
N ILE A 453 16.61 -7.16 1.34
CA ILE A 453 15.87 -5.90 1.17
C ILE A 453 14.44 -6.05 1.70
N ALA A 454 13.73 -7.07 1.25
CA ALA A 454 12.34 -7.33 1.63
C ALA A 454 12.19 -7.54 3.15
N LYS A 455 13.03 -8.40 3.71
CA LYS A 455 13.05 -8.71 5.14
C LYS A 455 13.38 -7.49 6.01
N TYR A 456 14.41 -6.73 5.63
CA TYR A 456 14.81 -5.55 6.41
C TYR A 456 13.74 -4.45 6.35
N PHE A 457 13.18 -4.18 5.17
CA PHE A 457 12.10 -3.20 4.99
C PHE A 457 10.87 -3.54 5.84
N TRP A 458 10.40 -4.79 5.79
CA TRP A 458 9.27 -5.23 6.60
C TRP A 458 9.53 -5.02 8.10
N ASN A 459 10.73 -5.36 8.56
CA ASN A 459 11.10 -5.22 9.96
C ASN A 459 11.12 -3.76 10.41
N ILE A 460 11.71 -2.83 9.64
CA ILE A 460 11.74 -1.41 10.05
C ILE A 460 10.34 -0.81 10.07
N VAL A 461 9.50 -1.09 9.05
CA VAL A 461 8.15 -0.54 8.96
C VAL A 461 7.30 -1.01 10.14
N THR A 462 7.21 -2.32 10.36
CA THR A 462 6.36 -2.90 11.41
C THR A 462 6.84 -2.61 12.83
N LYS A 463 8.09 -2.18 13.02
CA LYS A 463 8.64 -1.84 14.34
C LYS A 463 8.60 -0.35 14.66
N ALA A 464 8.64 0.54 13.67
CA ALA A 464 8.86 1.96 13.92
C ALA A 464 7.92 2.91 13.17
N HIS A 465 7.15 2.43 12.19
CA HIS A 465 6.35 3.30 11.30
C HIS A 465 4.85 3.00 11.28
N ILE A 466 4.39 2.02 12.07
CA ILE A 466 2.97 1.66 12.12
C ILE A 466 2.21 2.34 13.27
N TYR A 467 0.96 2.69 13.01
CA TYR A 467 -0.05 3.03 14.01
C TYR A 467 -0.62 1.77 14.66
N ALA A 468 -1.32 1.90 15.78
CA ALA A 468 -1.94 0.79 16.52
C ALA A 468 -2.83 -0.12 15.65
N ILE A 469 -3.49 0.44 14.62
CA ILE A 469 -4.32 -0.31 13.67
C ILE A 469 -3.52 -1.15 12.66
N GLY A 470 -2.18 -1.05 12.65
CA GLY A 470 -1.27 -1.74 11.72
C GLY A 470 -0.98 -0.99 10.42
N GLY A 471 -1.68 0.11 10.16
CA GLY A 471 -1.42 0.99 9.01
C GLY A 471 -0.21 1.90 9.21
N THR A 472 0.30 2.49 8.13
CA THR A 472 1.51 3.33 8.12
C THR A 472 1.33 4.57 7.26
N GLY A 473 2.12 5.59 7.57
CA GLY A 473 2.20 6.83 6.80
C GLY A 473 1.16 7.87 7.21
N GLU A 474 1.50 9.13 6.98
CA GLU A 474 0.62 10.29 7.18
C GLU A 474 0.79 11.17 5.95
N THR A 475 -0.31 11.66 5.37
CA THR A 475 -0.33 12.35 4.08
C THR A 475 0.40 11.57 2.98
N GLU A 476 0.21 10.23 2.95
CA GLU A 476 0.86 9.27 2.04
C GLU A 476 2.38 9.06 2.30
N MET A 477 2.98 9.78 3.25
CA MET A 477 4.42 9.78 3.48
C MET A 477 4.83 8.93 4.69
N PHE A 478 5.93 8.18 4.55
CA PHE A 478 6.70 7.75 5.71
C PHE A 478 7.33 8.98 6.37
N HIS A 479 7.34 8.98 7.71
CA HIS A 479 8.05 9.97 8.50
C HIS A 479 9.30 9.35 9.11
N GLN A 480 10.05 10.10 9.92
CA GLN A 480 11.18 9.53 10.65
C GLN A 480 10.69 8.44 11.63
N PRO A 481 11.49 7.41 11.92
CA PRO A 481 11.07 6.30 12.76
C PRO A 481 10.57 6.77 14.13
N ASN A 482 9.56 6.08 14.66
CA ASN A 482 8.93 6.33 15.95
C ASN A 482 8.18 7.66 16.07
N ARG A 483 7.80 8.30 14.96
CA ARG A 483 6.93 9.49 14.95
C ARG A 483 5.48 9.07 14.70
N ILE A 484 4.75 8.72 15.76
CA ILE A 484 3.40 8.16 15.64
C ILE A 484 2.38 9.08 16.32
N GLY A 485 2.54 9.35 17.61
CA GLY A 485 1.61 10.16 18.39
C GLY A 485 1.59 11.63 17.98
N ALA A 486 2.70 12.15 17.44
CA ALA A 486 2.74 13.51 16.88
C ALA A 486 2.04 13.64 15.52
N LEU A 487 1.68 12.54 14.86
CA LEU A 487 1.18 12.49 13.48
C LEU A 487 -0.22 11.86 13.40
N LEU A 488 -1.03 12.05 14.44
CA LEU A 488 -2.43 11.61 14.46
C LEU A 488 -3.30 12.70 13.82
N SER A 489 -3.70 12.50 12.57
CA SER A 489 -4.43 13.45 11.73
C SER A 489 -5.64 12.80 11.02
N ASP A 490 -6.36 13.57 10.21
CA ASP A 490 -7.38 13.01 9.29
C ASP A 490 -6.74 12.22 8.13
N ASN A 491 -5.49 12.52 7.79
CA ASN A 491 -4.77 11.96 6.64
C ASN A 491 -3.81 10.84 7.06
N THR A 492 -4.14 10.15 8.14
CA THR A 492 -3.33 9.06 8.68
C THR A 492 -3.62 7.74 7.96
N ALA A 493 -2.60 6.91 7.81
CA ALA A 493 -2.69 5.52 7.36
C ALA A 493 -3.50 5.32 6.07
N GLU A 494 -2.84 5.49 4.92
CA GLU A 494 -3.41 5.12 3.62
C GLU A 494 -3.68 3.60 3.56
N SER A 495 -4.87 3.20 3.09
CA SER A 495 -5.26 1.78 3.04
C SER A 495 -4.42 0.96 2.05
N CYS A 496 -4.00 1.54 0.91
CA CYS A 496 -3.11 0.87 -0.05
C CYS A 496 -1.78 0.41 0.57
N ALA A 497 -1.20 1.22 1.46
CA ALA A 497 0.04 0.88 2.12
C ALA A 497 -0.11 -0.39 2.97
N SER A 498 -1.26 -0.55 3.63
CA SER A 498 -1.56 -1.75 4.41
C SER A 498 -1.80 -2.96 3.51
N TYR A 499 -2.56 -2.80 2.41
CA TYR A 499 -2.73 -3.86 1.41
C TYR A 499 -1.38 -4.41 0.92
N ASN A 500 -0.45 -3.52 0.56
CA ASN A 500 0.86 -3.95 0.07
C ASN A 500 1.77 -4.51 1.18
N MET A 501 1.69 -3.99 2.40
CA MET A 501 2.40 -4.58 3.54
C MET A 501 1.89 -5.98 3.88
N LEU A 502 0.59 -6.25 3.75
CA LEU A 502 0.03 -7.60 3.93
C LEU A 502 0.54 -8.56 2.86
N LYS A 503 0.57 -8.14 1.58
CA LYS A 503 1.21 -8.92 0.51
C LYS A 503 2.66 -9.28 0.87
N LEU A 504 3.49 -8.29 1.22
CA LEU A 504 4.89 -8.51 1.59
C LEU A 504 5.02 -9.46 2.79
N THR A 505 4.18 -9.29 3.80
CA THR A 505 4.16 -10.11 5.03
C THR A 505 3.93 -11.58 4.70
N LYS A 506 2.94 -11.86 3.83
CA LYS A 506 2.67 -13.22 3.35
C LYS A 506 3.87 -13.79 2.62
N GLU A 507 4.47 -13.04 1.68
CA GLU A 507 5.63 -13.52 0.92
C GLU A 507 6.82 -13.91 1.81
N LEU A 508 7.11 -13.11 2.85
CA LEU A 508 8.19 -13.42 3.79
C LEU A 508 7.88 -14.65 4.66
N PHE A 509 6.62 -14.85 5.04
CA PHE A 509 6.18 -16.01 5.82
C PHE A 509 6.47 -17.34 5.13
N LEU A 510 6.40 -17.37 3.79
CA LEU A 510 6.67 -18.57 2.98
C LEU A 510 8.10 -19.13 3.17
N TYR A 511 9.03 -18.25 3.54
CA TYR A 511 10.44 -18.56 3.74
C TYR A 511 10.81 -18.67 5.22
N GLU A 512 10.19 -17.87 6.08
CA GLU A 512 10.37 -17.90 7.53
C GLU A 512 8.99 -17.92 8.22
N PRO A 513 8.40 -19.10 8.47
CA PRO A 513 7.05 -19.23 9.00
C PRO A 513 7.00 -18.90 10.51
N LYS A 514 7.21 -17.62 10.83
CA LYS A 514 7.19 -17.05 12.19
C LYS A 514 5.85 -16.40 12.47
N ALA A 515 5.32 -16.63 13.67
CA ALA A 515 4.06 -16.07 14.15
C ALA A 515 4.03 -14.54 14.06
N SER A 516 5.18 -13.88 14.24
CA SER A 516 5.28 -12.41 14.18
C SER A 516 4.82 -11.81 12.85
N TYR A 517 4.97 -12.52 11.73
CA TYR A 517 4.42 -12.08 10.45
C TYR A 517 2.89 -12.08 10.50
N MET A 518 2.31 -13.16 11.03
CA MET A 518 0.87 -13.33 11.12
C MET A 518 0.23 -12.49 12.24
N ASP A 519 0.98 -12.10 13.26
CA ASP A 519 0.56 -11.12 14.26
C ASP A 519 0.34 -9.74 13.62
N TYR A 520 1.30 -9.28 12.80
CA TYR A 520 1.12 -8.06 12.02
C TYR A 520 -0.01 -8.21 10.99
N TYR A 521 -0.09 -9.37 10.32
CA TYR A 521 -1.15 -9.63 9.34
C TYR A 521 -2.54 -9.51 9.97
N GLU A 522 -2.77 -10.20 11.09
CA GLU A 522 -4.00 -10.13 11.87
C GLU A 522 -4.31 -8.69 12.27
N ARG A 523 -3.31 -7.96 12.80
CA ARG A 523 -3.48 -6.56 13.23
C ARG A 523 -4.02 -5.69 12.09
N ALA A 524 -3.30 -5.61 10.98
CA ALA A 524 -3.61 -4.69 9.89
C ALA A 524 -4.87 -5.12 9.12
N MET A 525 -5.07 -6.42 8.92
CA MET A 525 -6.27 -6.94 8.26
C MET A 525 -7.53 -6.67 9.08
N GLN A 526 -7.51 -6.98 10.38
CA GLN A 526 -8.68 -6.83 11.27
C GLN A 526 -9.04 -5.37 11.54
N ASN A 527 -8.04 -4.51 11.72
CA ASN A 527 -8.26 -3.17 12.25
C ASN A 527 -8.19 -2.07 11.19
N HIS A 528 -7.52 -2.31 10.06
CA HIS A 528 -7.41 -1.32 8.99
C HIS A 528 -8.15 -1.75 7.71
N ILE A 529 -7.85 -2.94 7.17
CA ILE A 529 -8.45 -3.38 5.90
C ILE A 529 -9.95 -3.69 6.04
N LEU A 530 -10.35 -4.46 7.05
CA LEU A 530 -11.77 -4.73 7.27
C LEU A 530 -12.56 -3.42 7.56
N SER A 531 -11.88 -2.44 8.16
CA SER A 531 -12.44 -1.13 8.51
C SER A 531 -12.61 -0.18 7.33
N SER A 532 -12.04 -0.49 6.15
CA SER A 532 -11.94 0.45 5.03
C SER A 532 -13.10 0.39 4.03
N LEU A 533 -14.04 -0.54 4.19
CA LEU A 533 -15.20 -0.69 3.30
C LEU A 533 -16.46 -0.10 3.92
N GLU A 534 -17.24 0.66 3.15
CA GLU A 534 -18.54 1.14 3.61
C GLU A 534 -19.47 -0.06 3.92
N LYS A 535 -20.30 0.05 4.97
CA LYS A 535 -21.26 -1.03 5.31
C LYS A 535 -22.41 -1.19 4.32
N ARG A 536 -22.47 -0.35 3.28
CA ARG A 536 -23.42 -0.45 2.16
C ARG A 536 -22.70 -0.98 0.91
N PRO A 537 -23.38 -1.70 0.00
CA PRO A 537 -22.76 -2.24 -1.22
C PRO A 537 -22.59 -1.14 -2.29
N THR A 538 -21.87 -0.07 -1.96
CA THR A 538 -21.58 1.05 -2.88
C THR A 538 -20.23 0.90 -3.57
N GLY A 539 -19.35 0.04 -3.06
CA GLY A 539 -17.95 -0.06 -3.49
C GLY A 539 -17.05 1.03 -2.88
N ALA A 540 -17.63 1.93 -2.09
CA ALA A 540 -16.92 3.05 -1.51
C ALA A 540 -15.90 2.57 -0.47
N SER A 541 -14.68 3.09 -0.58
CA SER A 541 -13.57 2.73 0.30
C SER A 541 -12.97 3.96 0.97
N THR A 542 -12.43 3.76 2.16
CA THR A 542 -11.67 4.78 2.90
C THR A 542 -10.26 4.91 2.31
N TYR A 543 -9.87 6.14 1.97
CA TYR A 543 -8.51 6.45 1.52
C TYR A 543 -7.55 6.51 2.71
N PHE A 544 -7.73 7.52 3.57
CA PHE A 544 -7.03 7.68 4.85
C PHE A 544 -7.92 7.24 6.00
N MET A 545 -7.36 6.58 7.00
CA MET A 545 -8.04 6.25 8.25
C MET A 545 -7.77 7.35 9.30
N PRO A 546 -8.74 8.23 9.62
CA PRO A 546 -8.49 9.33 10.55
C PRO A 546 -8.19 8.84 11.97
N LEU A 547 -7.02 9.17 12.51
CA LEU A 547 -6.63 8.75 13.86
C LEU A 547 -6.53 9.90 14.87
N ARG A 548 -6.84 11.13 14.45
CA ARG A 548 -6.98 12.27 15.37
C ARG A 548 -8.19 12.11 16.31
N PRO A 549 -8.23 12.86 17.43
CA PRO A 549 -9.41 12.93 18.29
C PRO A 549 -10.67 13.30 17.51
N GLY A 550 -11.76 12.57 17.73
CA GLY A 550 -13.06 12.79 17.11
C GLY A 550 -13.10 12.55 15.59
N GLY A 551 -12.13 11.79 15.06
CA GLY A 551 -12.02 11.46 13.64
C GLY A 551 -13.26 10.73 13.10
N ARG A 552 -13.51 10.85 11.79
CA ARG A 552 -14.66 10.23 11.10
C ARG A 552 -14.22 9.64 9.77
N LYS A 553 -14.59 8.39 9.50
CA LYS A 553 -14.29 7.76 8.21
C LYS A 553 -15.07 8.45 7.08
N SER A 554 -14.40 8.69 5.97
CA SER A 554 -15.01 8.98 4.68
C SER A 554 -14.93 7.73 3.80
N PHE A 555 -15.91 7.57 2.91
CA PHE A 555 -15.96 6.49 1.94
C PHE A 555 -16.25 7.09 0.58
N ASP A 556 -15.35 6.87 -0.38
CA ASP A 556 -15.46 7.43 -1.71
C ASP A 556 -15.48 6.33 -2.79
N VAL A 557 -16.25 6.58 -3.84
CA VAL A 557 -16.31 5.79 -5.08
C VAL A 557 -15.49 6.44 -6.20
N GLU A 558 -14.87 7.59 -5.95
CA GLU A 558 -13.87 8.15 -6.83
C GLU A 558 -12.80 7.09 -7.12
N ASN A 559 -12.48 6.92 -8.41
CA ASN A 559 -11.47 6.00 -8.91
C ASN A 559 -10.04 6.41 -8.49
N SER A 560 -9.79 6.48 -7.20
CA SER A 560 -8.48 6.71 -6.58
C SER A 560 -7.69 5.40 -6.49
N CYS A 561 -6.40 5.48 -6.10
CA CYS A 561 -5.62 4.27 -5.84
C CYS A 561 -6.24 3.39 -4.75
N CYS A 562 -6.75 3.99 -3.67
CA CYS A 562 -7.38 3.26 -2.56
C CYS A 562 -8.70 2.61 -2.97
N HIS A 563 -9.49 3.26 -3.83
CA HIS A 563 -10.67 2.62 -4.43
C HIS A 563 -10.26 1.37 -5.22
N GLY A 564 -9.23 1.48 -6.08
CA GLY A 564 -8.68 0.35 -6.83
C GLY A 564 -8.28 -0.83 -5.94
N THR A 565 -7.47 -0.62 -4.90
CA THR A 565 -7.12 -1.69 -3.94
C THR A 565 -8.32 -2.17 -3.11
N GLY A 566 -9.29 -1.29 -2.82
CA GLY A 566 -10.54 -1.59 -2.15
C GLY A 566 -11.35 -2.66 -2.88
N LEU A 567 -11.40 -2.60 -4.22
CA LEU A 567 -12.03 -3.64 -5.05
C LEU A 567 -11.39 -5.02 -4.86
N GLU A 568 -10.09 -5.09 -4.52
CA GLU A 568 -9.36 -6.35 -4.34
C GLU A 568 -9.38 -6.89 -2.91
N ASN A 569 -9.27 -6.00 -1.92
CA ASN A 569 -9.03 -6.32 -0.50
C ASN A 569 -9.91 -7.45 0.03
N HIS A 570 -11.21 -7.38 -0.26
CA HIS A 570 -12.22 -8.21 0.38
C HIS A 570 -12.29 -9.65 -0.18
N PHE A 571 -11.54 -9.93 -1.24
CA PHE A 571 -11.35 -11.28 -1.77
C PHE A 571 -10.03 -11.92 -1.32
N ARG A 572 -9.24 -11.21 -0.52
CA ARG A 572 -7.92 -11.65 -0.03
C ARG A 572 -7.89 -12.13 1.41
N TYR A 573 -9.01 -12.06 2.14
CA TYR A 573 -9.06 -12.50 3.54
C TYR A 573 -8.62 -13.97 3.75
N GLY A 574 -8.86 -14.84 2.77
CA GLY A 574 -8.42 -16.24 2.81
C GLY A 574 -6.91 -16.46 2.63
N ASP A 575 -6.16 -15.46 2.15
CA ASP A 575 -4.79 -15.64 1.64
C ASP A 575 -3.78 -16.12 2.68
N ALA A 576 -4.00 -15.76 3.95
CA ALA A 576 -3.06 -16.03 5.02
C ALA A 576 -3.66 -16.86 6.17
N ILE A 577 -4.92 -17.33 6.04
CA ILE A 577 -5.57 -18.15 7.08
C ILE A 577 -4.79 -19.45 7.29
N TYR A 578 -4.41 -20.12 6.19
CA TYR A 578 -3.69 -21.37 6.22
C TYR A 578 -2.50 -21.35 5.25
N HIS A 579 -1.45 -22.08 5.62
CA HIS A 579 -0.37 -22.48 4.72
C HIS A 579 -0.03 -23.95 4.98
N TYR A 580 0.66 -24.63 4.08
CA TYR A 580 1.12 -25.99 4.34
C TYR A 580 2.61 -26.14 4.11
N GLY A 581 3.25 -26.95 4.95
CA GLY A 581 4.62 -27.39 4.74
C GLY A 581 4.66 -28.87 4.39
N LYS A 582 5.85 -29.45 4.50
CA LYS A 582 6.01 -30.90 4.48
C LYS A 582 5.32 -31.50 5.71
N ASP A 583 4.31 -32.33 5.47
CA ASP A 583 3.54 -33.08 6.48
C ASP A 583 2.94 -32.19 7.60
N CYS A 584 2.64 -30.92 7.31
CA CYS A 584 2.00 -30.02 8.28
C CYS A 584 1.13 -28.94 7.63
N VAL A 585 0.12 -28.49 8.37
CA VAL A 585 -0.74 -27.34 8.05
C VAL A 585 -0.59 -26.29 9.13
N TYR A 586 -0.25 -25.07 8.72
CA TYR A 586 -0.22 -23.89 9.57
C TYR A 586 -1.63 -23.29 9.63
N VAL A 587 -2.12 -23.06 10.85
CA VAL A 587 -3.36 -22.32 11.14
C VAL A 587 -2.94 -20.98 11.72
N ASN A 588 -3.03 -19.94 10.90
CA ASN A 588 -2.43 -18.64 11.16
C ASN A 588 -3.46 -17.60 11.62
N LEU A 589 -4.60 -17.48 10.92
CA LEU A 589 -5.65 -16.51 11.26
C LEU A 589 -6.89 -17.26 11.75
N PHE A 590 -7.48 -16.75 12.84
CA PHE A 590 -8.62 -17.37 13.51
C PHE A 590 -9.92 -16.77 12.98
N LEU A 591 -10.31 -17.21 11.78
CA LEU A 591 -11.56 -16.83 11.14
C LEU A 591 -12.40 -18.09 10.88
N SER A 592 -13.72 -17.97 11.01
CA SER A 592 -14.64 -19.05 10.61
C SER A 592 -14.45 -19.36 9.12
N SER A 593 -13.83 -20.50 8.83
CA SER A 593 -13.29 -20.82 7.51
C SER A 593 -13.07 -22.32 7.33
N LYS A 594 -12.86 -22.78 6.10
CA LYS A 594 -12.50 -24.16 5.80
C LYS A 594 -11.42 -24.27 4.74
N VAL A 595 -10.62 -25.33 4.83
CA VAL A 595 -9.62 -25.73 3.83
C VAL A 595 -9.57 -27.24 3.68
N THR A 596 -9.23 -27.74 2.49
CA THR A 596 -8.97 -29.17 2.27
C THR A 596 -7.47 -29.42 2.09
N TYR A 597 -6.90 -30.33 2.89
CA TYR A 597 -5.51 -30.77 2.80
C TYR A 597 -5.44 -32.30 2.65
N GLN A 598 -4.87 -32.78 1.54
CA GLN A 598 -4.73 -34.22 1.26
C GLN A 598 -6.02 -35.06 1.42
N GLY A 599 -7.18 -34.46 1.12
CA GLY A 599 -8.49 -35.12 1.26
C GLY A 599 -9.10 -35.09 2.67
N VAL A 600 -8.45 -34.40 3.61
CA VAL A 600 -8.96 -34.07 4.95
C VAL A 600 -9.47 -32.63 4.96
N GLU A 601 -10.69 -32.42 5.43
CA GLU A 601 -11.28 -31.08 5.59
C GLU A 601 -10.96 -30.55 6.99
N ILE A 602 -10.42 -29.33 7.05
CA ILE A 602 -10.14 -28.61 8.29
C ILE A 602 -11.09 -27.43 8.34
N ILE A 603 -11.96 -27.38 9.35
CA ILE A 603 -12.98 -26.34 9.52
C ILE A 603 -12.72 -25.61 10.82
N GLN A 604 -12.63 -24.28 10.78
CA GLN A 604 -12.55 -23.41 11.94
C GLN A 604 -13.92 -22.78 12.22
N HIS A 605 -14.31 -22.76 13.49
CA HIS A 605 -15.43 -21.98 14.00
C HIS A 605 -14.91 -21.01 15.06
N VAL A 606 -15.13 -19.73 14.80
CA VAL A 606 -14.71 -18.62 15.66
C VAL A 606 -15.87 -17.62 15.76
N ASP A 607 -16.26 -17.32 17.00
CA ASP A 607 -17.21 -16.27 17.33
C ASP A 607 -16.44 -14.96 17.54
N GLU A 608 -16.69 -13.93 16.73
CA GLU A 608 -16.00 -12.64 16.82
C GLU A 608 -16.27 -11.93 18.17
N THR A 609 -17.32 -12.31 18.90
CA THR A 609 -17.57 -11.80 20.28
C THR A 609 -16.70 -12.49 21.33
N LYS A 610 -16.08 -13.62 20.98
CA LYS A 610 -15.18 -14.43 21.82
C LYS A 610 -13.97 -14.91 20.99
N PRO A 611 -13.13 -14.00 20.48
CA PRO A 611 -12.03 -14.35 19.57
C PRO A 611 -10.96 -15.27 20.20
N GLN A 612 -10.98 -15.43 21.53
CA GLN A 612 -10.12 -16.34 22.27
C GLN A 612 -10.57 -17.80 22.21
N ASP A 613 -11.80 -18.07 21.82
CA ASP A 613 -12.43 -19.40 21.81
C ASP A 613 -12.46 -19.93 20.37
N VAL A 614 -11.54 -20.84 20.06
CA VAL A 614 -11.31 -21.35 18.70
C VAL A 614 -11.58 -22.85 18.65
N HIS A 615 -12.51 -23.23 17.78
CA HIS A 615 -12.86 -24.61 17.51
C HIS A 615 -12.38 -25.02 16.12
N ILE A 616 -11.69 -26.16 16.03
CA ILE A 616 -11.18 -26.72 14.77
C ILE A 616 -11.66 -28.17 14.64
N GLU A 617 -12.44 -28.44 13.61
CA GLU A 617 -12.80 -29.80 13.20
C GLU A 617 -11.82 -30.31 12.14
N VAL A 618 -11.37 -31.55 12.29
CA VAL A 618 -10.53 -32.24 11.30
C VAL A 618 -11.27 -33.47 10.79
N ASN A 619 -12.00 -33.27 9.69
CA ASN A 619 -12.92 -34.23 9.11
C ASN A 619 -12.22 -35.07 8.03
N GLY A 620 -12.10 -36.38 8.27
CA GLY A 620 -11.39 -37.32 7.42
C GLY A 620 -10.26 -38.05 8.14
N LYS A 621 -9.44 -38.77 7.35
CA LYS A 621 -8.29 -39.52 7.84
C LYS A 621 -7.00 -39.02 7.19
N GLY A 622 -6.03 -38.63 7.99
CA GLY A 622 -4.73 -38.14 7.50
C GLY A 622 -3.65 -38.18 8.58
N ASP A 623 -2.39 -38.10 8.18
CA ASP A 623 -1.24 -38.08 9.09
C ASP A 623 -0.40 -36.84 8.81
N PHE A 624 -0.57 -35.82 9.64
CA PHE A 624 0.12 -34.53 9.51
C PHE A 624 0.06 -33.76 10.84
N ALA A 625 0.95 -32.79 11.00
CA ALA A 625 0.88 -31.85 12.11
C ALA A 625 -0.06 -30.67 11.82
N LEU A 626 -0.90 -30.30 12.78
CA LEU A 626 -1.44 -28.94 12.85
C LEU A 626 -0.46 -28.06 13.62
N LYS A 627 -0.02 -26.96 12.99
CA LYS A 627 0.78 -25.90 13.60
C LYS A 627 -0.10 -24.68 13.81
N ILE A 628 -0.54 -24.46 15.04
CA ILE A 628 -1.49 -23.39 15.37
C ILE A 628 -0.73 -22.21 15.97
N ARG A 629 -0.91 -21.01 15.41
CA ARG A 629 -0.27 -19.80 15.92
C ARG A 629 -0.71 -19.54 17.37
N VAL A 630 0.23 -19.09 18.20
CA VAL A 630 -0.07 -18.50 19.50
C VAL A 630 -0.05 -16.98 19.33
N PRO A 631 -1.20 -16.28 19.37
CA PRO A 631 -1.25 -14.84 19.10
C PRO A 631 -0.44 -14.00 20.08
N TYR A 632 0.15 -12.91 19.59
CA TYR A 632 0.85 -11.93 20.45
C TYR A 632 0.03 -11.41 21.64
N TRP A 633 -1.30 -11.32 21.53
CA TRP A 633 -2.19 -10.79 22.57
C TRP A 633 -2.53 -11.81 23.68
N CYS A 634 -2.13 -13.08 23.56
CA CYS A 634 -2.44 -14.10 24.58
C CYS A 634 -1.35 -14.27 25.65
N HIS A 635 -0.20 -13.60 25.53
CA HIS A 635 0.93 -13.66 26.48
C HIS A 635 1.41 -15.07 26.85
N GLY A 636 1.19 -16.05 25.97
CA GLY A 636 1.56 -17.45 26.19
C GLY A 636 0.61 -18.22 27.10
N GLU A 637 -0.53 -17.64 27.48
CA GLU A 637 -1.59 -18.33 28.21
C GLU A 637 -2.56 -18.97 27.22
N TYR A 638 -2.70 -20.30 27.27
CA TYR A 638 -3.67 -21.02 26.45
C TYR A 638 -3.97 -22.40 27.04
N GLN A 639 -5.14 -22.94 26.70
CA GLN A 639 -5.52 -24.33 26.97
C GLN A 639 -5.95 -25.00 25.67
N VAL A 640 -5.42 -26.20 25.41
CA VAL A 640 -5.78 -27.02 24.25
C VAL A 640 -6.52 -28.27 24.73
N ASN A 641 -7.70 -28.51 24.16
CA ASN A 641 -8.51 -29.69 24.38
C ASN A 641 -8.64 -30.47 23.06
N MET A 642 -8.29 -31.75 23.07
CA MET A 642 -8.46 -32.67 21.95
C MET A 642 -9.52 -33.69 22.30
N ASN A 643 -10.62 -33.75 21.53
CA ASN A 643 -11.75 -34.65 21.80
C ASN A 643 -12.15 -34.67 23.30
N ASP A 644 -12.36 -33.47 23.85
CA ASP A 644 -12.74 -33.22 25.26
C ASP A 644 -11.69 -33.59 26.33
N LYS A 645 -10.43 -33.78 25.93
CA LYS A 645 -9.31 -34.02 26.86
C LYS A 645 -8.26 -32.93 26.77
N ILE A 646 -7.84 -32.43 27.92
CA ILE A 646 -6.74 -31.45 28.01
C ILE A 646 -5.46 -32.10 27.46
N GLU A 647 -4.84 -31.46 26.48
CA GLU A 647 -3.55 -31.83 25.91
C GLU A 647 -2.45 -30.89 26.42
N THR A 648 -1.30 -31.46 26.78
CA THR A 648 -0.14 -30.67 27.19
C THR A 648 0.74 -30.38 25.98
N VAL A 649 0.73 -29.13 25.52
CA VAL A 649 1.48 -28.68 24.35
C VAL A 649 2.20 -27.36 24.64
N SER A 650 3.39 -27.19 24.09
CA SER A 650 4.21 -25.98 24.27
C SER A 650 4.40 -25.26 22.94
N MET A 651 4.32 -23.93 22.96
CA MET A 651 4.72 -23.07 21.86
C MET A 651 6.21 -23.27 21.52
N ASP A 652 6.52 -23.37 20.24
CA ASP A 652 7.90 -23.41 19.74
C ASP A 652 8.52 -22.00 19.64
N LYS A 653 9.80 -21.94 19.23
CA LYS A 653 10.54 -20.67 19.09
C LYS A 653 10.00 -19.75 17.99
N ASP A 654 9.21 -20.30 17.07
CA ASP A 654 8.65 -19.58 15.93
C ASP A 654 7.20 -19.14 16.21
N GLY A 655 6.67 -19.45 17.41
CA GLY A 655 5.38 -18.98 17.92
C GLY A 655 4.21 -19.91 17.64
N TYR A 656 4.46 -21.19 17.42
CA TYR A 656 3.42 -22.17 17.07
C TYR A 656 3.32 -23.30 18.09
N ILE A 657 2.09 -23.72 18.39
CA ILE A 657 1.79 -25.01 19.01
C ILE A 657 1.73 -26.06 17.92
N GLN A 658 2.42 -27.19 18.11
CA GLN A 658 2.39 -28.31 17.18
C GLN A 658 1.60 -29.50 17.75
N ILE A 659 0.61 -29.97 16.99
CA ILE A 659 -0.17 -31.18 17.28
C ILE A 659 0.07 -32.18 16.14
N GLN A 660 0.97 -33.14 16.35
CA GLN A 660 1.17 -34.26 15.41
C GLN A 660 0.18 -35.38 15.74
N LYS A 661 -0.62 -35.81 14.77
CA LYS A 661 -1.61 -36.86 14.98
C LYS A 661 -1.93 -37.61 13.68
N GLN A 662 -2.35 -38.87 13.85
CA GLN A 662 -3.18 -39.55 12.85
C GLN A 662 -4.63 -39.16 13.07
N TRP A 663 -5.09 -38.20 12.28
CA TRP A 663 -6.44 -37.63 12.34
C TRP A 663 -7.48 -38.68 11.93
N ASN A 664 -8.61 -38.72 12.64
CA ASN A 664 -9.77 -39.53 12.33
C ASN A 664 -11.05 -38.89 12.88
N ASN A 665 -11.57 -37.87 12.16
CA ASN A 665 -12.73 -37.08 12.58
C ASN A 665 -12.58 -36.54 14.01
N ASP A 666 -11.47 -35.84 14.25
CA ASP A 666 -11.14 -35.29 15.57
C ASP A 666 -11.54 -33.81 15.67
N HIS A 667 -11.61 -33.31 16.90
CA HIS A 667 -11.90 -31.92 17.23
C HIS A 667 -10.83 -31.35 18.17
N VAL A 668 -10.35 -30.15 17.83
CA VAL A 668 -9.41 -29.35 18.61
C VAL A 668 -10.14 -28.11 19.10
N HIS A 669 -10.17 -27.89 20.41
CA HIS A 669 -10.71 -26.67 21.02
C HIS A 669 -9.60 -25.96 21.78
N ILE A 670 -9.36 -24.70 21.45
CA ILE A 670 -8.28 -23.89 21.99
C ILE A 670 -8.90 -22.65 22.62
N VAL A 671 -8.55 -22.42 23.88
CA VAL A 671 -8.90 -21.19 24.60
C VAL A 671 -7.62 -20.42 24.84
N PHE A 672 -7.47 -19.27 24.19
CA PHE A 672 -6.36 -18.34 24.42
C PHE A 672 -6.65 -17.44 25.64
N GLY A 673 -5.60 -17.03 26.34
CA GLY A 673 -5.68 -15.93 27.28
C GLY A 673 -6.03 -14.65 26.53
N ILE A 674 -6.95 -13.85 27.07
CA ILE A 674 -7.34 -12.58 26.47
C ILE A 674 -7.44 -11.52 27.56
N SER A 675 -6.93 -10.33 27.26
CA SER A 675 -6.91 -9.22 28.21
C SER A 675 -7.02 -7.87 27.50
N TYR A 676 -7.32 -6.83 28.28
CA TYR A 676 -7.21 -5.47 27.81
C TYR A 676 -5.76 -4.99 27.86
N GLU A 677 -5.30 -4.31 26.82
CA GLU A 677 -3.95 -3.77 26.73
C GLU A 677 -3.95 -2.31 26.33
N LEU A 678 -3.18 -1.50 27.07
CA LEU A 678 -2.85 -0.13 26.70
C LEU A 678 -1.53 -0.12 25.93
N GLU A 679 -1.52 0.53 24.76
CA GLU A 679 -0.35 0.67 23.91
C GLU A 679 0.02 2.15 23.76
N GLN A 680 1.21 2.52 24.24
CA GLN A 680 1.74 3.88 24.20
C GLN A 680 2.30 4.22 22.83
N THR A 681 2.11 5.46 22.37
CA THR A 681 2.88 5.95 21.22
C THR A 681 4.33 6.22 21.64
N PRO A 682 5.32 5.89 20.78
CA PRO A 682 6.73 5.96 21.15
C PRO A 682 7.28 7.38 21.33
N ASP A 683 6.73 8.38 20.64
CA ASP A 683 7.14 9.80 20.73
C ASP A 683 6.29 10.63 21.68
N ARG A 684 5.08 10.18 22.02
CA ARG A 684 4.17 10.84 22.96
C ARG A 684 3.57 9.82 23.94
N PRO A 685 4.33 9.38 24.95
CA PRO A 685 3.93 8.28 25.83
C PRO A 685 2.67 8.59 26.66
N GLU A 686 2.24 9.84 26.73
CA GLU A 686 0.95 10.25 27.33
C GLU A 686 -0.27 9.91 26.45
N ILE A 687 -0.06 9.66 25.15
CA ILE A 687 -1.09 9.25 24.20
C ILE A 687 -1.04 7.73 24.05
N MET A 688 -2.19 7.08 24.22
CA MET A 688 -2.31 5.62 24.20
C MET A 688 -3.52 5.17 23.40
N SER A 689 -3.50 3.90 22.96
CA SER A 689 -4.65 3.18 22.41
C SER A 689 -5.03 2.00 23.29
N LEU A 690 -6.29 1.56 23.23
CA LEU A 690 -6.80 0.40 23.97
C LEU A 690 -7.06 -0.77 23.03
N ARG A 691 -6.74 -1.97 23.49
CA ARG A 691 -6.98 -3.21 22.76
C ARG A 691 -7.64 -4.28 23.62
N TYR A 692 -8.35 -5.18 22.98
CA TYR A 692 -8.88 -6.40 23.59
C TYR A 692 -8.67 -7.58 22.62
N GLY A 693 -7.71 -8.44 22.92
CA GLY A 693 -7.25 -9.47 21.99
C GLY A 693 -6.81 -8.89 20.64
N PRO A 694 -7.39 -9.34 19.50
CA PRO A 694 -7.03 -8.84 18.16
C PRO A 694 -7.62 -7.46 17.83
N TYR A 695 -8.55 -6.95 18.66
CA TYR A 695 -9.29 -5.72 18.37
C TYR A 695 -8.61 -4.48 18.93
N VAL A 696 -8.39 -3.49 18.06
CA VAL A 696 -8.15 -2.10 18.46
C VAL A 696 -9.51 -1.46 18.74
N LEU A 697 -9.68 -1.01 19.97
CA LEU A 697 -10.92 -0.40 20.43
C LEU A 697 -10.86 1.12 20.25
N ALA A 698 -11.97 1.69 19.81
CA ALA A 698 -12.14 3.13 19.66
C ALA A 698 -13.34 3.61 20.50
N ALA A 699 -13.14 4.68 21.26
CA ALA A 699 -14.21 5.32 22.02
C ALA A 699 -15.12 6.11 21.08
N LEU A 700 -16.43 5.94 21.21
CA LEU A 700 -17.42 6.72 20.46
C LEU A 700 -17.62 8.07 21.13
N SER A 701 -17.12 9.13 20.48
CA SER A 701 -17.24 10.51 20.96
C SER A 701 -16.96 11.47 19.80
N ASP A 702 -17.69 12.58 19.77
CA ASP A 702 -17.50 13.69 18.83
C ASP A 702 -16.62 14.82 19.39
N GLU A 703 -16.06 14.66 20.59
CA GLU A 703 -15.07 15.57 21.16
C GLU A 703 -13.86 15.71 20.22
N GLN A 704 -13.39 16.94 20.02
CA GLN A 704 -12.30 17.26 19.09
C GLN A 704 -10.94 17.36 19.79
N ASP A 705 -10.93 17.41 21.13
CA ASP A 705 -9.73 17.29 21.95
C ASP A 705 -9.53 15.86 22.44
N TYR A 706 -8.30 15.49 22.80
CA TYR A 706 -8.03 14.19 23.40
C TYR A 706 -8.87 13.97 24.66
N LEU A 707 -9.60 12.85 24.70
CA LEU A 707 -10.24 12.36 25.91
C LEU A 707 -9.17 12.10 26.98
N ASN A 708 -9.44 12.49 28.22
CA ASN A 708 -8.57 12.21 29.37
C ASN A 708 -9.29 11.17 30.26
N LEU A 709 -8.88 9.91 30.13
CA LEU A 709 -9.59 8.78 30.71
C LEU A 709 -8.98 8.34 32.04
N ALA A 710 -9.81 7.88 32.97
CA ALA A 710 -9.42 7.34 34.27
C ALA A 710 -8.93 5.87 34.21
N LEU A 711 -8.66 5.35 33.01
CA LEU A 711 -8.13 4.02 32.76
C LEU A 711 -6.69 3.87 33.28
N LYS A 712 -6.40 2.74 33.93
CA LYS A 712 -5.07 2.38 34.42
C LYS A 712 -4.78 0.92 34.08
N LYS A 713 -3.51 0.61 33.78
CA LYS A 713 -3.10 -0.76 33.45
C LYS A 713 -3.60 -1.80 34.46
N ASP A 714 -3.59 -1.47 35.76
CA ASP A 714 -3.95 -2.38 36.84
C ASP A 714 -5.47 -2.48 37.11
N ASN A 715 -6.30 -1.62 36.49
CA ASN A 715 -7.75 -1.61 36.71
C ASN A 715 -8.59 -1.96 35.46
N LEU A 716 -7.99 -2.13 34.28
CA LEU A 716 -8.74 -2.29 33.01
C LEU A 716 -9.84 -3.35 33.10
N SER A 717 -9.51 -4.57 33.51
CA SER A 717 -10.49 -5.67 33.61
C SER A 717 -11.61 -5.42 34.65
N SER A 718 -11.38 -4.52 35.60
CA SER A 718 -12.38 -4.16 36.61
C SER A 718 -13.38 -3.11 36.12
N VAL A 719 -12.98 -2.21 35.23
CA VAL A 719 -13.81 -1.07 34.76
C VAL A 719 -14.34 -1.24 33.33
N MET A 720 -13.62 -1.99 32.48
CA MET A 720 -14.05 -2.28 31.11
C MET A 720 -14.94 -3.52 31.08
N LYS A 721 -16.20 -3.35 30.69
CA LYS A 721 -17.19 -4.43 30.60
C LYS A 721 -17.60 -4.67 29.16
N GLN A 722 -17.31 -5.86 28.64
CA GLN A 722 -17.91 -6.28 27.39
C GLN A 722 -19.41 -6.54 27.60
N LYS A 723 -20.24 -6.03 26.71
CA LYS A 723 -21.68 -6.30 26.71
C LYS A 723 -21.93 -7.68 26.11
N ASP A 724 -22.74 -8.49 26.81
CA ASP A 724 -23.02 -9.88 26.47
C ASP A 724 -23.38 -10.07 24.98
N HIS A 725 -22.72 -11.03 24.34
CA HIS A 725 -22.94 -11.41 22.93
C HIS A 725 -22.72 -10.29 21.92
N THR A 726 -21.92 -9.28 22.26
CA THR A 726 -21.56 -8.20 21.34
C THR A 726 -20.07 -7.90 21.43
N CYS A 727 -19.55 -7.17 20.43
CA CYS A 727 -18.23 -6.55 20.50
C CYS A 727 -18.30 -5.10 21.01
N GLU A 728 -19.27 -4.77 21.86
CA GLU A 728 -19.35 -3.45 22.52
C GLU A 728 -18.75 -3.54 23.93
N PHE A 729 -17.94 -2.56 24.30
CA PHE A 729 -17.25 -2.49 25.57
C PHE A 729 -17.61 -1.18 26.27
N TYR A 730 -18.05 -1.24 27.51
CA TYR A 730 -18.40 -0.07 28.30
C TYR A 730 -17.31 0.21 29.33
N ASP A 731 -16.82 1.44 29.33
CA ASP A 731 -15.94 1.99 30.35
C ASP A 731 -16.80 2.57 31.48
N GLU A 732 -16.88 1.87 32.61
CA GLU A 732 -17.65 2.31 33.78
C GLU A 732 -17.03 3.53 34.48
N ALA A 733 -15.73 3.76 34.32
CA ALA A 733 -15.03 4.85 35.01
C ALA A 733 -15.34 6.20 34.35
N ASP A 734 -15.33 6.24 33.02
CA ASP A 734 -15.52 7.46 32.23
C ASP A 734 -16.91 7.55 31.56
N GLY A 735 -17.71 6.48 31.60
CA GLY A 735 -19.06 6.43 31.04
C GLY A 735 -19.09 6.41 29.51
N LEU A 736 -18.08 5.80 28.88
CA LEU A 736 -17.89 5.80 27.43
C LEU A 736 -18.09 4.41 26.82
N THR A 737 -18.58 4.39 25.58
CA THR A 737 -18.67 3.15 24.80
C THR A 737 -17.46 3.03 23.88
N PHE A 738 -16.79 1.89 23.96
CA PHE A 738 -15.71 1.46 23.09
C PHE A 738 -16.20 0.35 22.17
N VAL A 739 -15.77 0.38 20.91
CA VAL A 739 -16.06 -0.67 19.93
C VAL A 739 -14.81 -0.98 19.10
N PRO A 740 -14.64 -2.20 18.56
CA PRO A 740 -13.62 -2.46 17.56
C PRO A 740 -13.80 -1.52 16.37
N ILE A 741 -12.70 -0.92 15.92
CA ILE A 741 -12.71 0.12 14.88
C ILE A 741 -13.39 -0.32 13.57
N HIS A 742 -13.37 -1.62 13.23
CA HIS A 742 -14.02 -2.14 12.02
C HIS A 742 -15.54 -2.12 12.10
N THR A 743 -16.11 -2.02 13.30
CA THR A 743 -17.56 -1.90 13.48
C THR A 743 -18.06 -0.45 13.31
N ILE A 744 -17.16 0.53 13.27
CA ILE A 744 -17.49 1.94 13.04
C ILE A 744 -17.72 2.18 11.55
N ASP A 745 -18.83 2.83 11.21
CA ASP A 745 -19.11 3.31 9.86
C ASP A 745 -18.84 4.82 9.81
N LYS A 746 -19.82 5.67 10.14
CA LYS A 746 -19.72 7.15 10.04
C LYS A 746 -19.66 7.88 11.39
N GLN A 747 -19.67 7.14 12.50
CA GLN A 747 -19.58 7.71 13.85
C GLN A 747 -18.23 8.42 14.05
N ALA A 748 -18.20 9.47 14.87
CA ALA A 748 -16.94 10.04 15.36
C ALA A 748 -16.34 9.13 16.41
N TYR A 749 -15.01 9.05 16.45
CA TYR A 749 -14.32 8.13 17.33
C TYR A 749 -12.93 8.61 17.74
N HIS A 750 -12.42 7.99 18.81
CA HIS A 750 -11.07 8.16 19.32
C HIS A 750 -10.39 6.79 19.45
N VAL A 751 -9.43 6.50 18.57
CA VAL A 751 -8.53 5.33 18.73
C VAL A 751 -7.46 5.64 19.78
N TYR A 752 -7.02 6.90 19.82
CA TYR A 752 -6.01 7.39 20.75
C TYR A 752 -6.60 8.39 21.73
N PHE A 753 -6.19 8.31 22.99
CA PHE A 753 -6.64 9.14 24.09
C PHE A 753 -5.50 9.34 25.10
N LYS A 754 -5.70 10.21 26.09
CA LYS A 754 -4.78 10.43 27.21
C LYS A 754 -5.29 9.73 28.46
N LEU A 755 -4.38 9.42 29.39
CA LEU A 755 -4.74 8.98 30.73
C LEU A 755 -4.70 10.17 31.71
N ALA A 756 -5.68 10.24 32.62
CA ALA A 756 -5.86 11.30 33.60
C ALA A 756 -4.97 11.18 34.85
#